data_AF-A0A4Q4XUZ5-F1
#
_entry.id   AF-A0A4Q4XUZ5-F1
#
_cell.length_a   1.000
_cell.length_b   1.000
_cell.length_c   1.000
_cell.angle_alpha   90.00
_cell.angle_beta   90.00
_cell.angle_gamma   90.00
#
_symmetry.space_group_name_H-M   'P 1'
#
loop_
_entity.id
_entity.type
_entity.pdbx_description
1 polymer ?
#
loop_
_entity_poly.entity_id
_entity_poly.type
_entity_poly.pdbx_seq_one_letter_code
_entity_poly.pdbx_strand_id
1 'polypeptide(L)'
;MSGPFRPINNLPRTTGPWRPINQRRLARIASRNEPPDATRARPTAWDVEDQRSLDDDNNTDPTDTDVDADGDVSMSNADNEGPSSSDSTAGGPGGAAVDIAAWQEQQQATEEGSKSSSSSSPLRSSGGSSVTDDPGDDYGSKDERARAAGGKLTYGIELEFLMAVDAREPEAADPHPEDGRWLARHLFGEDSGAEGFQYTVRNRCVDALRRAGVVVNKTDEIDLRDYSMDALEEDDARKMDFIDSLEDMAMPDPNDDALRGWSPAPPRVRWDGRGDADVLVRTMVEGLLQQFVDAHASRGIALIDTRNTTVDRLAARLLAPGGPVLGDWPAFAAEKVRLGFANDAKDGIRELRLSRETGAIDPHHVDVPGMGDKYRAWLVTKDPSVTTRAVGVKHYEMPPGYAPDDRDFPAPPDVYRWWGAEVITPVYDTEDRACADNIRRAVQQLREEFRIHKPMAAVRSGVHVHWGHQDGWTLLQLKRFASLWVVIEESLFGLHRSDRSNFKYCRSLREHSRLAYALSPDNPAHRAKYREFLSQGGSAVSRRYDRYMAPRVPLDSLGSMDGRLLGLVQNIWRYPNINTLAAAMSPWSFTDEAAVRWNVTGDSRSDDPSMVSKQTLEFRMMQGTLDFEHIMHWMQVCHRVILVCRIVPDETFYAIMERLCKKASIFDALGVSRATHDYFLQHLDYETDPNGRYWVYPDRDRVAWAQPFMTKGWRSTHE
;
A
#
# COMPACT_ATOMS: atom_id res chain seq x y z
N MET A 1 42.23 -53.17 32.08
CA MET A 1 41.99 -52.06 33.02
C MET A 1 40.97 -51.16 32.34
N SER A 2 39.67 -51.45 32.26
CA SER A 2 38.67 -51.76 33.29
C SER A 2 38.55 -50.68 34.39
N GLY A 3 37.56 -49.79 34.24
CA GLY A 3 37.06 -48.85 35.27
C GLY A 3 36.10 -47.80 34.63
N PRO A 4 34.98 -47.41 35.28
CA PRO A 4 33.66 -47.49 34.65
C PRO A 4 32.97 -46.16 34.30
N PHE A 5 32.09 -46.25 33.29
CA PHE A 5 31.07 -45.27 32.93
C PHE A 5 29.96 -45.19 33.99
N ARG A 6 29.55 -43.97 34.36
CA ARG A 6 28.28 -43.68 35.06
C ARG A 6 27.28 -43.06 34.07
N PRO A 7 26.00 -43.45 34.07
CA PRO A 7 24.97 -42.75 33.32
C PRO A 7 24.38 -41.63 34.16
N ILE A 8 24.33 -40.41 33.61
CA ILE A 8 23.52 -39.31 34.16
C ILE A 8 22.16 -39.38 33.47
N ASN A 9 21.18 -39.92 34.18
CA ASN A 9 19.77 -39.73 33.88
C ASN A 9 19.37 -38.33 34.37
N ASN A 10 19.08 -37.41 33.45
CA ASN A 10 18.23 -36.26 33.74
C ASN A 10 17.16 -36.18 32.65
N LEU A 11 15.93 -36.52 33.03
CA LEU A 11 14.72 -36.28 32.25
C LEU A 11 14.50 -34.77 32.13
N PRO A 12 14.07 -34.24 30.97
CA PRO A 12 13.64 -32.86 30.86
C PRO A 12 12.33 -32.66 31.64
N ARG A 13 12.28 -31.59 32.43
CA ARG A 13 11.06 -31.10 33.08
C ARG A 13 10.06 -30.73 31.98
N THR A 14 8.95 -31.44 31.94
CA THR A 14 7.76 -31.06 31.18
C THR A 14 7.17 -29.79 31.80
N THR A 15 7.24 -28.67 31.07
CA THR A 15 6.40 -27.50 31.31
C THR A 15 4.95 -27.89 30.97
N GLY A 16 4.04 -27.70 31.91
CA GLY A 16 2.63 -28.07 31.76
C GLY A 16 1.88 -27.15 30.79
N PRO A 17 0.74 -27.59 30.25
CA PRO A 17 -0.06 -26.76 29.35
C PRO A 17 -0.81 -25.67 30.14
N TRP A 18 -0.95 -24.52 29.48
CA TRP A 18 -1.81 -23.40 29.83
C TRP A 18 -3.20 -23.88 30.28
N ARG A 19 -3.65 -23.46 31.48
CA ARG A 19 -5.02 -23.64 31.94
C ARG A 19 -5.80 -22.33 31.80
N PRO A 20 -6.96 -22.31 31.13
CA PRO A 20 -7.86 -21.16 31.16
C PRO A 20 -8.57 -21.08 32.51
N ILE A 21 -8.59 -19.89 33.12
CA ILE A 21 -9.32 -19.60 34.35
C ILE A 21 -10.76 -19.16 33.99
N ASN A 22 -11.72 -19.95 34.50
CA ASN A 22 -13.14 -19.68 34.76
C ASN A 22 -14.19 -19.73 33.62
N GLN A 23 -14.75 -20.93 33.42
CA GLN A 23 -16.19 -21.11 33.19
C GLN A 23 -16.89 -21.41 34.53
N ARG A 24 -17.76 -20.51 35.02
CA ARG A 24 -18.72 -20.82 36.08
C ARG A 24 -20.05 -21.24 35.46
N ARG A 25 -20.46 -22.49 35.74
CA ARG A 25 -21.78 -23.04 35.42
C ARG A 25 -22.90 -22.39 36.23
N LEU A 26 -24.03 -22.21 35.56
CA LEU A 26 -25.37 -21.90 36.06
C LEU A 26 -25.98 -23.09 36.83
N ALA A 27 -26.68 -22.81 37.94
CA ALA A 27 -27.79 -23.62 38.43
C ALA A 27 -28.78 -22.82 39.31
N ARG A 28 -29.96 -22.58 38.72
CA ARG A 28 -31.35 -22.56 39.23
C ARG A 28 -31.74 -21.95 40.60
N ILE A 29 -32.54 -20.88 40.49
CA ILE A 29 -33.92 -20.64 40.98
C ILE A 29 -34.30 -21.08 42.41
N ALA A 30 -34.60 -20.08 43.26
CA ALA A 30 -35.80 -20.06 44.11
C ALA A 30 -36.20 -18.61 44.51
N SER A 31 -37.50 -18.40 44.61
CA SER A 31 -38.27 -17.16 44.78
C SER A 31 -38.19 -16.48 46.16
N ARG A 32 -38.31 -15.13 46.22
CA ARG A 32 -39.47 -14.38 46.81
C ARG A 32 -39.13 -12.91 47.12
N ASN A 33 -40.02 -12.04 46.62
CA ASN A 33 -40.57 -10.78 47.12
C ASN A 33 -39.84 -9.89 48.16
N GLU A 34 -39.70 -8.64 47.72
CA GLU A 34 -39.95 -7.33 48.38
C GLU A 34 -38.86 -6.63 49.24
N PRO A 35 -38.83 -5.27 49.19
CA PRO A 35 -37.70 -4.42 49.58
C PRO A 35 -37.87 -3.81 50.99
N PRO A 36 -36.88 -3.06 51.54
CA PRO A 36 -36.92 -1.59 51.39
C PRO A 36 -35.57 -0.83 51.50
N ASP A 37 -35.64 0.43 51.05
CA ASP A 37 -35.00 1.68 51.50
C ASP A 37 -33.50 1.83 51.87
N ALA A 38 -32.93 2.83 51.18
CA ALA A 38 -32.15 3.98 51.68
C ALA A 38 -31.23 3.84 52.91
N THR A 39 -29.93 4.11 52.73
CA THR A 39 -29.27 5.37 53.16
C THR A 39 -27.74 5.36 52.97
N ARG A 40 -27.24 6.53 52.54
CA ARG A 40 -25.90 7.15 52.77
C ARG A 40 -24.79 6.34 53.46
N ALA A 41 -23.60 6.34 52.86
CA ALA A 41 -22.36 6.76 53.53
C ALA A 41 -21.26 7.13 52.52
N ARG A 42 -20.65 8.30 52.71
CA ARG A 42 -19.34 8.69 52.16
C ARG A 42 -18.21 7.99 52.95
N PRO A 43 -17.02 7.85 52.36
CA PRO A 43 -15.78 8.17 53.08
C PRO A 43 -14.90 9.10 52.22
N THR A 44 -14.62 10.34 52.64
CA THR A 44 -13.44 10.79 53.41
C THR A 44 -12.10 10.37 52.80
N ALA A 45 -11.45 11.37 52.21
CA ALA A 45 -10.02 11.45 51.91
C ALA A 45 -9.16 11.15 53.13
N TRP A 46 -7.95 10.63 52.90
CA TRP A 46 -6.76 10.76 53.74
C TRP A 46 -5.53 10.86 52.82
N ASP A 47 -4.68 11.82 53.15
CA ASP A 47 -3.34 12.09 52.62
C ASP A 47 -2.36 10.98 52.97
N VAL A 48 -1.38 10.69 52.10
CA VAL A 48 0.04 10.45 52.47
C VAL A 48 0.96 10.83 51.29
N GLU A 49 1.73 11.88 51.56
CA GLU A 49 3.07 12.30 51.14
C GLU A 49 4.01 11.39 50.33
N ASP A 50 4.79 12.09 49.48
CA ASP A 50 6.22 11.97 49.16
C ASP A 50 6.84 10.62 48.76
N GLN A 51 7.29 10.58 47.50
CA GLN A 51 8.70 10.27 47.21
C GLN A 51 9.13 10.86 45.86
N ARG A 52 9.89 11.96 45.94
CA ARG A 52 10.80 12.45 44.89
C ARG A 52 12.20 11.88 45.14
N SER A 53 12.80 11.27 44.12
CA SER A 53 14.25 11.12 43.87
C SER A 53 14.37 10.97 42.35
N LEU A 54 14.87 11.93 41.57
CA LEU A 54 16.26 12.41 41.44
C LEU A 54 17.27 11.25 41.37
N ASP A 55 17.69 10.95 40.13
CA ASP A 55 19.06 11.06 39.58
C ASP A 55 18.92 10.67 38.08
N ASP A 56 18.91 11.61 37.13
CA ASP A 56 20.06 12.24 36.46
C ASP A 56 21.19 11.28 36.05
N ASP A 57 21.32 11.07 34.72
CA ASP A 57 22.60 11.29 34.03
C ASP A 57 22.42 11.43 32.50
N ASN A 58 22.38 12.70 32.09
CA ASN A 58 23.07 13.33 30.96
C ASN A 58 23.76 12.45 29.89
N ASN A 59 23.43 12.75 28.64
CA ASN A 59 24.42 13.30 27.71
C ASN A 59 23.75 14.24 26.68
N THR A 60 23.56 15.48 27.14
CA THR A 60 23.83 16.79 26.48
C THR A 60 24.78 16.72 25.26
N ASP A 61 24.76 17.55 24.20
CA ASP A 61 24.16 18.85 23.80
C ASP A 61 24.91 19.28 22.48
N PRO A 62 24.94 20.53 21.96
CA PRO A 62 23.93 21.60 21.82
C PRO A 62 23.81 22.18 20.39
N THR A 63 22.74 22.95 20.15
CA THR A 63 22.87 24.42 20.02
C THR A 63 21.50 25.10 20.01
N ASP A 64 21.17 25.66 21.18
CA ASP A 64 20.14 26.66 21.44
C ASP A 64 20.43 28.01 20.76
N THR A 65 19.38 28.78 20.56
CA THR A 65 19.37 30.20 20.99
C THR A 65 17.94 30.60 21.41
N ASP A 66 17.81 30.91 22.70
CA ASP A 66 16.68 31.57 23.35
C ASP A 66 16.46 33.01 22.87
N VAL A 67 15.20 33.47 22.88
CA VAL A 67 14.84 34.84 23.31
C VAL A 67 13.47 34.83 23.99
N ASP A 68 13.43 35.35 25.21
CA ASP A 68 12.26 35.63 26.05
C ASP A 68 11.28 36.67 25.46
N ALA A 69 10.00 36.59 25.86
CA ALA A 69 9.33 37.62 26.68
C ALA A 69 7.77 37.60 26.55
N ASP A 70 7.13 37.38 27.69
CA ASP A 70 5.90 37.96 28.25
C ASP A 70 4.75 38.45 27.34
N GLY A 71 3.54 37.95 27.62
CA GLY A 71 2.28 38.44 27.07
C GLY A 71 1.05 37.90 27.79
N ASP A 72 0.82 38.43 28.99
CA ASP A 72 -0.34 38.25 29.85
C ASP A 72 -1.64 38.76 29.16
N VAL A 73 -2.66 37.90 28.98
CA VAL A 73 -4.01 38.34 28.57
C VAL A 73 -5.09 37.52 29.29
N SER A 74 -5.79 38.22 30.17
CA SER A 74 -7.06 37.83 30.79
C SER A 74 -8.17 37.67 29.73
N MET A 75 -8.95 36.59 29.79
CA MET A 75 -10.28 36.55 29.17
C MET A 75 -11.34 36.13 30.18
N SER A 76 -12.36 36.97 30.24
CA SER A 76 -13.50 37.00 31.13
C SER A 76 -14.55 35.91 30.84
N ASN A 77 -15.17 35.45 31.93
CA ASN A 77 -16.41 34.66 31.98
C ASN A 77 -17.56 35.28 31.19
N ALA A 78 -18.36 34.43 30.53
CA ALA A 78 -19.75 34.72 30.21
C ALA A 78 -20.59 33.45 30.37
N ASP A 79 -21.64 33.60 31.17
CA ASP A 79 -22.64 32.63 31.57
C ASP A 79 -23.65 32.30 30.45
N ASN A 80 -24.05 31.02 30.39
CA ASN A 80 -25.42 30.51 30.47
C ASN A 80 -26.47 30.88 29.38
N GLU A 81 -27.01 29.89 28.67
CA GLU A 81 -28.40 29.38 28.81
C GLU A 81 -28.74 28.33 27.71
N GLY A 82 -29.30 27.18 28.13
CA GLY A 82 -29.95 26.19 27.27
C GLY A 82 -31.36 26.63 26.81
N PRO A 83 -32.12 25.80 26.06
CA PRO A 83 -32.90 24.77 26.76
C PRO A 83 -33.21 23.45 26.00
N SER A 84 -33.45 22.41 26.81
CA SER A 84 -34.42 21.30 26.75
C SER A 84 -34.80 20.57 25.43
N SER A 85 -34.43 19.29 25.42
CA SER A 85 -35.14 18.05 25.06
C SER A 85 -36.53 18.06 24.38
N SER A 86 -36.68 17.19 23.38
CA SER A 86 -37.83 16.26 23.29
C SER A 86 -37.44 14.92 22.64
N ASP A 87 -37.82 13.83 23.33
CA ASP A 87 -37.99 12.44 22.91
C ASP A 87 -38.81 12.31 21.60
N SER A 88 -38.86 11.25 20.79
CA SER A 88 -38.38 9.86 20.77
C SER A 88 -38.80 9.27 19.40
N THR A 89 -38.11 8.24 18.88
CA THR A 89 -38.75 6.99 18.40
C THR A 89 -37.69 5.98 17.95
N ALA A 90 -37.88 4.75 18.42
CA ALA A 90 -37.07 3.57 18.16
C ALA A 90 -37.19 3.07 16.70
N GLY A 91 -36.05 2.68 16.13
CA GLY A 91 -35.94 1.86 14.91
C GLY A 91 -34.72 0.96 15.04
N GLY A 92 -34.91 -0.36 14.93
CA GLY A 92 -33.90 -1.39 15.19
C GLY A 92 -32.73 -1.43 14.20
N PRO A 93 -31.71 -2.28 14.45
CA PRO A 93 -30.47 -2.28 13.70
C PRO A 93 -30.63 -3.03 12.38
N GLY A 94 -31.09 -2.32 11.35
CA GLY A 94 -30.89 -2.69 9.95
C GLY A 94 -29.61 -2.03 9.46
N GLY A 95 -28.50 -2.77 9.49
CA GLY A 95 -27.18 -2.26 9.12
C GLY A 95 -27.15 -1.73 7.68
N ALA A 96 -26.67 -0.50 7.52
CA ALA A 96 -26.41 0.13 6.25
C ALA A 96 -25.37 -0.70 5.49
N ALA A 97 -25.82 -1.46 4.49
CA ALA A 97 -24.95 -1.79 3.38
C ALA A 97 -24.67 -0.47 2.65
N VAL A 98 -23.41 -0.24 2.25
CA VAL A 98 -23.06 0.83 1.31
C VAL A 98 -23.95 0.64 0.08
N ASP A 99 -25.02 1.42 -0.02
CA ASP A 99 -25.97 1.31 -1.11
C ASP A 99 -25.30 1.94 -2.33
N ILE A 100 -24.67 1.09 -3.15
CA ILE A 100 -24.03 1.48 -4.41
C ILE A 100 -25.03 2.25 -5.31
N ALA A 101 -26.35 2.14 -5.04
CA ALA A 101 -27.40 2.98 -5.63
C ALA A 101 -27.26 4.48 -5.31
N ALA A 102 -26.86 4.88 -4.10
CA ALA A 102 -26.63 6.30 -3.76
C ALA A 102 -25.47 6.90 -4.58
N TRP A 103 -24.49 6.07 -4.92
CA TRP A 103 -23.42 6.46 -5.84
C TRP A 103 -23.91 6.67 -7.28
N GLN A 104 -25.01 6.02 -7.69
CA GLN A 104 -25.65 6.19 -9.01
C GLN A 104 -26.65 7.35 -9.08
N GLU A 105 -27.51 7.53 -8.06
CA GLU A 105 -28.45 8.67 -8.01
C GLU A 105 -27.71 10.01 -8.12
N GLN A 106 -26.52 10.08 -7.54
CA GLN A 106 -25.68 11.27 -7.60
C GLN A 106 -25.01 11.47 -8.98
N GLN A 107 -24.75 10.39 -9.72
CA GLN A 107 -24.20 10.47 -11.08
C GLN A 107 -25.24 10.95 -12.11
N GLN A 108 -26.48 10.45 -12.02
CA GLN A 108 -27.58 10.89 -12.91
C GLN A 108 -27.85 12.39 -12.80
N ALA A 109 -27.77 12.95 -11.58
CA ALA A 109 -27.92 14.39 -11.36
C ALA A 109 -26.83 15.24 -12.05
N THR A 110 -25.66 14.67 -12.34
CA THR A 110 -24.53 15.39 -12.96
C THR A 110 -24.61 15.36 -14.50
N GLU A 111 -25.13 14.27 -15.08
CA GLU A 111 -25.34 14.14 -16.53
C GLU A 111 -26.53 14.96 -17.05
N GLU A 112 -27.58 15.14 -16.24
CA GLU A 112 -28.73 15.96 -16.63
C GLU A 112 -28.39 17.45 -16.76
N GLY A 113 -27.34 17.93 -16.07
CA GLY A 113 -26.88 19.31 -16.14
C GLY A 113 -26.05 19.67 -17.40
N SER A 114 -25.58 18.68 -18.16
CA SER A 114 -24.61 18.88 -19.25
C SER A 114 -25.21 18.79 -20.66
N LYS A 115 -26.52 18.52 -20.80
CA LYS A 115 -27.22 18.50 -22.10
C LYS A 115 -27.90 19.84 -22.41
N SER A 116 -27.14 20.86 -22.82
CA SER A 116 -27.73 21.94 -23.64
C SER A 116 -26.75 22.62 -24.63
N SER A 117 -27.22 22.65 -25.88
CA SER A 117 -26.86 23.52 -27.02
C SER A 117 -25.40 23.58 -27.53
N SER A 118 -25.18 23.10 -28.76
CA SER A 118 -24.58 23.96 -29.79
C SER A 118 -24.94 23.52 -31.21
N SER A 119 -25.49 24.45 -31.97
CA SER A 119 -25.59 24.41 -33.43
C SER A 119 -24.90 25.66 -33.99
N SER A 120 -23.91 25.51 -34.87
CA SER A 120 -23.66 26.44 -35.99
C SER A 120 -22.48 26.00 -36.86
N SER A 121 -22.67 26.21 -38.17
CA SER A 121 -21.79 25.88 -39.29
C SER A 121 -20.62 26.88 -39.47
N PRO A 122 -19.58 26.55 -40.26
CA PRO A 122 -18.37 27.36 -40.35
C PRO A 122 -18.33 28.29 -41.57
N LEU A 123 -17.74 29.48 -41.41
CA LEU A 123 -17.26 30.34 -42.50
C LEU A 123 -15.74 30.47 -42.39
N ARG A 124 -15.06 30.18 -43.51
CA ARG A 124 -13.61 30.30 -43.72
C ARG A 124 -13.22 31.77 -43.94
N SER A 125 -12.15 32.21 -43.28
CA SER A 125 -11.28 33.26 -43.81
C SER A 125 -9.82 32.93 -43.51
N SER A 126 -8.99 32.96 -44.55
CA SER A 126 -7.54 32.83 -44.52
C SER A 126 -6.90 34.20 -44.31
N GLY A 127 -6.07 34.34 -43.27
CA GLY A 127 -5.21 35.51 -43.05
C GLY A 127 -3.97 35.08 -42.27
N GLY A 128 -2.79 35.40 -42.81
CA GLY A 128 -1.49 34.95 -42.29
C GLY A 128 -1.17 35.49 -40.90
N SER A 129 -0.50 34.66 -40.10
CA SER A 129 -0.05 34.98 -38.75
C SER A 129 1.48 35.03 -38.71
N SER A 130 1.99 36.17 -38.22
CA SER A 130 3.35 36.33 -37.75
C SER A 130 3.46 35.73 -36.36
N VAL A 131 4.44 34.83 -36.18
CA VAL A 131 4.77 34.14 -34.93
C VAL A 131 5.18 35.14 -33.86
N THR A 132 4.28 35.43 -32.93
CA THR A 132 4.62 35.89 -31.59
C THR A 132 4.00 34.89 -30.63
N ASP A 133 4.84 34.14 -29.93
CA ASP A 133 4.46 33.11 -28.97
C ASP A 133 3.58 33.72 -27.87
N ASP A 134 2.27 33.56 -28.00
CA ASP A 134 1.30 33.91 -26.99
C ASP A 134 0.91 32.63 -26.21
N PRO A 135 1.51 32.37 -25.02
CA PRO A 135 1.26 31.16 -24.22
C PRO A 135 -0.13 31.18 -23.54
N GLY A 136 -1.18 31.57 -24.25
CA GLY A 136 -2.55 31.74 -23.74
C GLY A 136 -3.58 31.22 -24.73
N ASP A 137 -3.29 31.36 -26.03
CA ASP A 137 -4.21 30.92 -27.09
C ASP A 137 -3.95 29.48 -27.56
N ASP A 138 -2.79 28.88 -27.24
CA ASP A 138 -2.47 27.49 -27.66
C ASP A 138 -2.77 26.42 -26.59
N TYR A 139 -3.24 26.84 -25.40
CA TYR A 139 -3.75 25.91 -24.37
C TYR A 139 -5.13 25.33 -24.69
N GLY A 140 -5.61 25.50 -25.93
CA GLY A 140 -6.86 24.94 -26.45
C GLY A 140 -6.69 24.39 -27.86
N SER A 141 -5.50 23.86 -28.19
CA SER A 141 -5.24 23.29 -29.51
C SER A 141 -6.24 22.15 -29.83
N LYS A 142 -6.55 21.96 -31.12
CA LYS A 142 -7.52 20.96 -31.60
C LYS A 142 -7.26 19.53 -31.09
N ASP A 143 -6.04 19.22 -30.64
CA ASP A 143 -5.67 17.91 -30.08
C ASP A 143 -6.20 17.69 -28.65
N GLU A 144 -6.53 18.73 -27.89
CA GLU A 144 -7.26 18.57 -26.62
C GLU A 144 -8.67 18.02 -26.86
N ARG A 145 -9.36 18.48 -27.92
CA ARG A 145 -10.69 17.98 -28.28
C ARG A 145 -10.68 16.59 -28.93
N ALA A 146 -9.57 16.15 -29.51
CA ALA A 146 -9.51 14.89 -30.26
C ALA A 146 -9.45 13.63 -29.37
N ARG A 147 -9.02 13.74 -28.10
CA ARG A 147 -9.04 12.64 -27.11
C ARG A 147 -10.15 12.77 -26.05
N ALA A 148 -10.66 13.98 -25.81
CA ALA A 148 -11.56 14.29 -24.69
C ALA A 148 -13.01 13.74 -24.77
N ALA A 149 -13.31 12.72 -25.58
CA ALA A 149 -14.68 12.22 -25.74
C ALA A 149 -14.88 10.74 -25.37
N GLY A 150 -13.88 10.05 -24.79
CA GLY A 150 -14.09 8.64 -24.42
C GLY A 150 -13.06 7.97 -23.50
N GLY A 151 -12.03 8.66 -23.02
CA GLY A 151 -11.11 8.09 -22.04
C GLY A 151 -11.79 7.88 -20.68
N LYS A 152 -11.45 6.78 -20.02
CA LYS A 152 -11.95 6.43 -18.68
C LYS A 152 -11.11 7.08 -17.59
N LEU A 153 -11.78 7.52 -16.52
CA LEU A 153 -11.15 7.81 -15.25
C LEU A 153 -10.79 6.48 -14.58
N THR A 154 -9.54 6.34 -14.15
CA THR A 154 -9.03 5.09 -13.61
C THR A 154 -8.49 5.26 -12.20
N TYR A 155 -8.48 4.16 -11.45
CA TYR A 155 -7.85 4.12 -10.15
C TYR A 155 -7.10 2.81 -9.90
N GLY A 156 -6.22 2.83 -8.91
CA GLY A 156 -5.57 1.64 -8.35
C GLY A 156 -5.38 1.82 -6.84
N ILE A 157 -5.24 0.72 -6.10
CA ILE A 157 -5.05 0.74 -4.66
C ILE A 157 -3.83 -0.10 -4.30
N GLU A 158 -2.99 0.43 -3.41
CA GLU A 158 -1.92 -0.29 -2.75
C GLU A 158 -2.31 -0.46 -1.28
N LEU A 159 -2.35 -1.71 -0.82
CA LEU A 159 -2.71 -2.11 0.54
C LEU A 159 -1.45 -2.57 1.27
N GLU A 160 -0.92 -1.73 2.14
CA GLU A 160 0.25 -2.08 2.97
C GLU A 160 -0.22 -2.66 4.30
N PHE A 161 0.37 -3.78 4.73
CA PHE A 161 0.09 -4.37 6.03
C PHE A 161 1.22 -5.24 6.54
N LEU A 162 1.22 -5.47 7.86
CA LEU A 162 2.22 -6.28 8.54
C LEU A 162 1.62 -7.64 8.90
N MET A 163 2.24 -8.73 8.44
CA MET A 163 1.75 -10.09 8.65
C MET A 163 2.69 -10.88 9.56
N ALA A 164 2.14 -11.57 10.56
CA ALA A 164 2.87 -12.56 11.35
C ALA A 164 2.94 -13.87 10.58
N VAL A 165 4.14 -14.26 10.14
CA VAL A 165 4.35 -15.45 9.31
C VAL A 165 4.44 -16.69 10.20
N ASP A 166 5.36 -16.65 11.17
CA ASP A 166 5.54 -17.68 12.17
C ASP A 166 6.26 -17.16 13.42
N ALA A 167 6.61 -18.07 14.33
CA ALA A 167 7.27 -17.75 15.58
C ALA A 167 8.74 -17.42 15.31
N ARG A 168 9.29 -16.48 16.09
CA ARG A 168 10.72 -16.11 15.96
C ARG A 168 11.65 -17.28 16.23
N GLU A 169 11.35 -18.07 17.25
CA GLU A 169 12.09 -19.27 17.61
C GLU A 169 11.23 -20.51 17.29
N PRO A 170 11.77 -21.54 16.62
CA PRO A 170 11.02 -22.74 16.26
C PRO A 170 10.36 -23.47 17.45
N GLU A 171 10.99 -23.42 18.62
CA GLU A 171 10.51 -24.05 19.85
C GLU A 171 9.55 -23.17 20.66
N ALA A 172 9.37 -21.90 20.29
CA ALA A 172 8.48 -21.00 21.01
C ALA A 172 7.02 -21.46 20.85
N ALA A 173 6.30 -21.46 21.98
CA ALA A 173 4.85 -21.64 21.93
C ALA A 173 4.23 -20.47 21.19
N ASP A 174 3.23 -20.77 20.36
CA ASP A 174 2.42 -19.73 19.72
C ASP A 174 1.72 -18.90 20.80
N PRO A 175 1.96 -17.57 20.88
CA PRO A 175 1.35 -16.72 21.90
C PRO A 175 -0.15 -16.49 21.66
N HIS A 176 -0.67 -16.79 20.45
CA HIS A 176 -2.08 -16.62 20.09
C HIS A 176 -2.69 -17.92 19.52
N PRO A 177 -2.72 -19.02 20.31
CA PRO A 177 -3.09 -20.35 19.81
C PRO A 177 -4.55 -20.46 19.36
N GLU A 178 -5.42 -19.55 19.81
CA GLU A 178 -6.83 -19.49 19.41
C GLU A 178 -7.03 -18.92 17.99
N ASP A 179 -6.03 -18.23 17.44
CA ASP A 179 -6.08 -17.69 16.08
C ASP A 179 -5.49 -18.67 15.07
N GLY A 180 -6.28 -19.56 14.49
CA GLY A 180 -5.80 -20.59 13.57
C GLY A 180 -5.12 -20.12 12.26
N ARG A 181 -5.01 -18.80 11.99
CA ARG A 181 -4.43 -18.20 10.77
C ARG A 181 -2.89 -18.20 10.73
N TRP A 182 -2.28 -19.32 11.11
CA TRP A 182 -0.83 -19.45 11.14
C TRP A 182 -0.28 -19.86 9.78
N LEU A 183 0.63 -19.06 9.20
CA LEU A 183 1.11 -19.32 7.85
C LEU A 183 2.01 -20.56 7.79
N ALA A 184 2.86 -20.81 8.79
CA ALA A 184 3.97 -21.72 8.59
C ALA A 184 4.18 -22.75 9.69
N ARG A 185 3.98 -24.02 9.32
CA ARG A 185 4.71 -25.15 9.93
C ARG A 185 6.01 -25.49 9.18
N HIS A 186 6.17 -24.99 7.96
CA HIS A 186 7.28 -25.34 7.06
C HIS A 186 8.31 -24.22 6.84
N LEU A 187 8.08 -23.02 7.41
CA LEU A 187 9.07 -21.93 7.35
C LEU A 187 9.98 -21.88 8.58
N PHE A 188 9.72 -22.69 9.62
CA PHE A 188 10.47 -22.67 10.86
C PHE A 188 11.98 -22.87 10.62
N GLY A 189 12.78 -21.91 11.09
CA GLY A 189 14.23 -21.96 11.00
C GLY A 189 14.83 -21.42 9.69
N GLU A 190 14.01 -21.10 8.68
CA GLU A 190 14.50 -20.38 7.49
C GLU A 190 14.93 -18.96 7.88
N ASP A 191 15.85 -18.33 7.15
CA ASP A 191 16.12 -16.91 7.37
C ASP A 191 14.96 -16.07 6.80
N SER A 192 14.41 -15.16 7.61
CA SER A 192 13.40 -14.20 7.13
C SER A 192 13.95 -13.30 6.02
N GLY A 193 15.27 -13.13 5.89
CA GLY A 193 15.90 -12.42 4.78
C GLY A 193 15.98 -13.23 3.48
N ALA A 194 15.95 -14.58 3.56
CA ALA A 194 16.18 -15.45 2.41
C ALA A 194 15.06 -15.35 1.37
N GLU A 195 15.44 -15.37 0.08
CA GLU A 195 14.49 -15.33 -1.04
C GLU A 195 13.41 -16.40 -0.93
N GLY A 196 13.77 -17.62 -0.49
CA GLY A 196 12.80 -18.70 -0.36
C GLY A 196 11.72 -18.46 0.68
N PHE A 197 12.06 -17.79 1.78
CA PHE A 197 11.08 -17.32 2.75
C PHE A 197 10.16 -16.27 2.10
N GLN A 198 10.75 -15.26 1.45
CA GLN A 198 10.02 -14.16 0.81
C GLN A 198 9.02 -14.66 -0.25
N TYR A 199 9.48 -15.49 -1.18
CA TYR A 199 8.64 -16.05 -2.23
C TYR A 199 7.57 -16.99 -1.69
N THR A 200 7.87 -17.78 -0.65
CA THR A 200 6.85 -18.64 -0.04
C THR A 200 5.72 -17.83 0.57
N VAL A 201 6.05 -16.81 1.38
CA VAL A 201 5.05 -15.96 2.03
C VAL A 201 4.21 -15.22 1.00
N ARG A 202 4.85 -14.61 0.00
CA ARG A 202 4.16 -13.93 -1.11
C ARG A 202 3.26 -14.89 -1.89
N ASN A 203 3.77 -16.05 -2.29
CA ASN A 203 3.02 -17.03 -3.08
C ASN A 203 1.80 -17.56 -2.30
N ARG A 204 1.90 -17.69 -0.97
CA ARG A 204 0.74 -18.01 -0.13
C ARG A 204 -0.34 -16.95 -0.18
N CYS A 205 0.02 -15.67 -0.17
CA CYS A 205 -0.94 -14.58 -0.35
C CYS A 205 -1.58 -14.63 -1.75
N VAL A 206 -0.78 -14.84 -2.80
CA VAL A 206 -1.29 -15.00 -4.18
C VAL A 206 -2.29 -16.16 -4.27
N ASP A 207 -1.95 -17.32 -3.72
CA ASP A 207 -2.81 -18.50 -3.76
C ASP A 207 -4.10 -18.30 -2.95
N ALA A 208 -4.02 -17.60 -1.81
CA ALA A 208 -5.21 -17.22 -1.05
C ALA A 208 -6.15 -16.35 -1.89
N LEU A 209 -5.65 -15.28 -2.50
CA LEU A 209 -6.43 -14.40 -3.35
C LEU A 209 -7.04 -15.14 -4.55
N ARG A 210 -6.28 -16.05 -5.18
CA ARG A 210 -6.79 -16.90 -6.27
C ARG A 210 -7.94 -17.80 -5.82
N ARG A 211 -7.89 -18.36 -4.60
CA ARG A 211 -9.02 -19.14 -4.03
C ARG A 211 -10.29 -18.30 -3.85
N ALA A 212 -10.15 -17.00 -3.62
CA ALA A 212 -11.29 -16.06 -3.58
C ALA A 212 -11.77 -15.62 -4.98
N GLY A 213 -11.18 -16.17 -6.05
CA GLY A 213 -11.51 -15.83 -7.43
C GLY A 213 -11.01 -14.44 -7.83
N VAL A 214 -9.92 -13.97 -7.21
CA VAL A 214 -9.21 -12.76 -7.60
C VAL A 214 -8.11 -13.14 -8.60
N VAL A 215 -7.99 -12.40 -9.71
CA VAL A 215 -6.95 -12.65 -10.72
C VAL A 215 -5.66 -11.98 -10.25
N VAL A 216 -4.69 -12.81 -9.86
CA VAL A 216 -3.41 -12.35 -9.29
C VAL A 216 -2.25 -12.97 -10.06
N ASN A 217 -1.24 -12.16 -10.39
CA ASN A 217 -0.03 -12.61 -11.04
C ASN A 217 1.08 -12.88 -10.02
N LYS A 218 1.90 -13.90 -10.27
CA LYS A 218 3.20 -14.04 -9.59
C LYS A 218 4.23 -13.29 -10.44
N THR A 219 4.88 -12.29 -9.87
CA THR A 219 5.91 -11.52 -10.57
C THR A 219 7.31 -11.88 -10.09
N ASP A 220 8.26 -11.74 -10.99
CA ASP A 220 9.68 -11.76 -10.64
C ASP A 220 10.04 -10.36 -10.12
N GLU A 221 10.04 -10.20 -8.80
CA GLU A 221 10.35 -8.91 -8.15
C GLU A 221 11.86 -8.70 -8.17
N ILE A 222 12.32 -7.82 -9.06
CA ILE A 222 13.73 -7.40 -9.15
C ILE A 222 14.21 -6.83 -7.82
N ASP A 223 13.34 -6.15 -7.07
CA ASP A 223 13.66 -5.53 -5.78
C ASP A 223 14.02 -6.57 -4.69
N LEU A 224 13.66 -7.86 -4.85
CA LEU A 224 14.17 -8.91 -3.96
C LEU A 224 15.62 -9.31 -4.28
N ARG A 225 16.08 -9.09 -5.51
CA ARG A 225 17.42 -9.47 -5.99
C ARG A 225 18.48 -8.38 -5.79
N ASP A 226 18.06 -7.11 -5.82
CA ASP A 226 18.99 -5.96 -5.84
C ASP A 226 19.62 -5.61 -4.47
N TYR A 227 19.11 -6.16 -3.36
CA TYR A 227 19.51 -5.68 -2.03
C TYR A 227 20.74 -6.33 -1.39
N SER A 228 21.30 -7.45 -1.88
CA SER A 228 22.54 -7.97 -1.25
C SER A 228 23.30 -9.08 -1.97
N MET A 229 23.11 -9.32 -3.27
CA MET A 229 23.67 -10.55 -3.85
C MET A 229 25.11 -10.34 -4.34
N ASP A 230 26.09 -10.73 -3.52
CA ASP A 230 27.45 -10.99 -4.01
C ASP A 230 27.39 -12.11 -5.08
N ALA A 231 28.30 -12.11 -6.06
CA ALA A 231 28.27 -13.04 -7.21
C ALA A 231 28.27 -14.55 -6.86
N LEU A 232 28.48 -14.92 -5.59
CA LEU A 232 28.35 -16.29 -5.08
C LEU A 232 26.89 -16.65 -4.72
N GLU A 233 26.06 -15.69 -4.35
CA GLU A 233 24.64 -15.92 -4.04
C GLU A 233 23.78 -16.01 -5.32
N GLU A 234 24.26 -15.48 -6.44
CA GLU A 234 23.60 -15.59 -7.75
C GLU A 234 23.38 -17.05 -8.19
N ASP A 235 24.23 -17.98 -7.74
CA ASP A 235 24.09 -19.42 -8.01
C ASP A 235 23.09 -20.10 -7.06
N ASP A 236 22.83 -19.54 -5.87
CA ASP A 236 21.80 -20.00 -4.93
C ASP A 236 20.40 -19.45 -5.30
N ALA A 237 20.29 -18.21 -5.80
CA ALA A 237 19.04 -17.67 -6.38
C ALA A 237 18.56 -18.45 -7.62
N ARG A 238 19.45 -19.22 -8.27
CA ARG A 238 19.05 -20.15 -9.35
C ARG A 238 18.40 -21.44 -8.85
N LYS A 239 18.42 -21.72 -7.55
CA LYS A 239 17.86 -22.98 -6.99
C LYS A 239 16.36 -22.89 -6.77
N MET A 240 15.85 -21.72 -6.38
CA MET A 240 14.43 -21.51 -6.12
C MET A 240 13.83 -20.60 -7.19
N ASP A 241 12.88 -21.14 -7.96
CA ASP A 241 12.11 -20.31 -8.89
C ASP A 241 11.16 -19.40 -8.09
N PHE A 242 10.99 -18.15 -8.49
CA PHE A 242 10.12 -17.20 -7.79
C PHE A 242 8.68 -17.73 -7.69
N ILE A 243 8.31 -18.66 -8.55
CA ILE A 243 6.97 -19.28 -8.62
C ILE A 243 6.79 -20.40 -7.58
N ASP A 244 7.89 -21.02 -7.15
CA ASP A 244 7.87 -22.10 -6.18
C ASP A 244 7.68 -21.54 -4.75
N SER A 245 6.96 -22.28 -3.91
CA SER A 245 6.96 -22.10 -2.46
C SER A 245 7.76 -23.21 -1.79
N LEU A 246 8.23 -23.00 -0.56
CA LEU A 246 8.92 -24.03 0.23
C LEU A 246 8.04 -25.26 0.45
N GLU A 247 6.72 -25.09 0.49
CA GLU A 247 5.78 -26.20 0.62
C GLU A 247 5.57 -26.93 -0.71
N ASP A 248 5.57 -26.21 -1.83
CA ASP A 248 5.66 -26.85 -3.13
C ASP A 248 6.92 -27.71 -3.17
N MET A 249 8.07 -27.16 -2.78
CA MET A 249 9.34 -27.92 -2.72
C MET A 249 9.29 -29.14 -1.79
N ALA A 250 8.48 -29.11 -0.72
CA ALA A 250 8.29 -30.23 0.20
C ALA A 250 7.40 -31.35 -0.37
N MET A 251 6.51 -31.03 -1.32
CA MET A 251 5.71 -32.03 -2.01
C MET A 251 6.57 -32.84 -3.00
N PRO A 252 6.24 -34.10 -3.33
CA PRO A 252 6.88 -34.80 -4.44
C PRO A 252 6.67 -34.04 -5.75
N ASP A 253 7.67 -34.02 -6.63
CA ASP A 253 7.52 -33.42 -7.96
C ASP A 253 6.52 -34.26 -8.78
N PRO A 254 5.45 -33.64 -9.33
CA PRO A 254 4.41 -34.33 -10.09
C PRO A 254 4.94 -35.19 -11.25
N ASN A 255 6.04 -34.75 -11.87
CA ASN A 255 6.61 -35.36 -13.06
C ASN A 255 7.77 -36.30 -12.75
N ASP A 256 8.27 -36.35 -11.50
CA ASP A 256 9.44 -37.16 -11.14
C ASP A 256 9.26 -38.64 -11.44
N ASP A 257 8.11 -39.23 -11.09
CA ASP A 257 7.84 -40.63 -11.37
C ASP A 257 7.68 -40.93 -12.87
N ALA A 258 7.03 -40.03 -13.61
CA ALA A 258 6.86 -40.16 -15.06
C ALA A 258 8.21 -40.01 -15.81
N LEU A 259 9.12 -39.19 -15.28
CA LEU A 259 10.45 -38.95 -15.83
C LEU A 259 11.51 -39.91 -15.27
N ARG A 260 11.21 -40.70 -14.23
CA ARG A 260 12.16 -41.60 -13.57
C ARG A 260 12.86 -42.55 -14.54
N GLY A 261 12.17 -43.01 -15.59
CA GLY A 261 12.69 -43.88 -16.64
C GLY A 261 13.20 -43.16 -17.89
N TRP A 262 13.28 -41.83 -17.90
CA TRP A 262 13.83 -41.09 -19.04
C TRP A 262 15.32 -41.37 -19.19
N SER A 263 15.70 -41.85 -20.37
CA SER A 263 17.06 -42.02 -20.82
C SER A 263 17.11 -41.49 -22.26
N PRO A 264 17.78 -40.36 -22.51
CA PRO A 264 17.84 -39.81 -23.85
C PRO A 264 18.61 -40.77 -24.76
N ALA A 265 18.17 -40.88 -26.00
CA ALA A 265 18.85 -41.68 -27.00
C ALA A 265 20.29 -41.15 -27.20
N PRO A 266 21.25 -42.03 -27.53
CA PRO A 266 22.60 -41.61 -27.84
C PRO A 266 22.58 -40.52 -28.91
N PRO A 267 23.21 -39.37 -28.64
CA PRO A 267 23.18 -38.25 -29.55
C PRO A 267 23.92 -38.62 -30.84
N ARG A 268 23.50 -38.04 -31.96
CA ARG A 268 24.17 -38.23 -33.25
C ARG A 268 25.56 -37.58 -33.31
N VAL A 269 25.82 -36.66 -32.39
CA VAL A 269 27.08 -35.92 -32.29
C VAL A 269 28.08 -36.74 -31.44
N ARG A 270 29.18 -37.15 -32.07
CA ARG A 270 30.31 -37.76 -31.38
C ARG A 270 31.44 -36.76 -31.25
N TRP A 271 32.16 -36.83 -30.14
CA TRP A 271 33.39 -36.09 -29.98
C TRP A 271 34.48 -36.72 -30.87
N ASP A 272 34.93 -36.00 -31.89
CA ASP A 272 35.98 -36.46 -32.80
C ASP A 272 37.35 -35.79 -32.54
N GLY A 273 37.40 -34.90 -31.54
CA GLY A 273 38.58 -34.12 -31.18
C GLY A 273 39.00 -33.07 -32.22
N ARG A 274 38.22 -32.87 -33.29
CA ARG A 274 38.52 -31.93 -34.39
C ARG A 274 37.55 -30.76 -34.46
N GLY A 275 36.32 -30.94 -33.98
CA GLY A 275 35.30 -29.88 -33.91
C GLY A 275 35.56 -28.87 -32.79
N ASP A 276 34.97 -27.68 -32.95
CA ASP A 276 34.89 -26.67 -31.89
C ASP A 276 34.06 -27.24 -30.72
N ALA A 277 34.69 -27.30 -29.54
CA ALA A 277 34.10 -27.88 -28.34
C ALA A 277 32.78 -27.21 -27.97
N ASP A 278 32.68 -25.88 -28.09
CA ASP A 278 31.50 -25.14 -27.67
C ASP A 278 30.35 -25.34 -28.66
N VAL A 279 30.64 -25.47 -29.95
CA VAL A 279 29.64 -25.80 -30.98
C VAL A 279 29.09 -27.22 -30.76
N LEU A 280 29.97 -28.18 -30.46
CA LEU A 280 29.55 -29.55 -30.18
C LEU A 280 28.71 -29.63 -28.90
N VAL A 281 29.13 -28.95 -27.83
CA VAL A 281 28.37 -28.85 -26.56
C VAL A 281 26.99 -28.26 -26.81
N ARG A 282 26.88 -27.12 -27.52
CA ARG A 282 25.60 -26.48 -27.80
C ARG A 282 24.66 -27.39 -28.60
N THR A 283 25.15 -28.00 -29.69
CA THR A 283 24.36 -28.91 -30.53
C THR A 283 23.85 -30.12 -29.73
N MET A 284 24.69 -30.61 -28.82
CA MET A 284 24.34 -31.70 -27.91
C MET A 284 23.25 -31.29 -26.91
N VAL A 285 23.40 -30.12 -26.28
CA VAL A 285 22.42 -29.57 -25.33
C VAL A 285 21.07 -29.37 -26.01
N GLU A 286 21.03 -28.75 -27.20
CA GLU A 286 19.81 -28.59 -28.01
C GLU A 286 19.12 -29.93 -28.30
N GLY A 287 19.88 -30.96 -28.67
CA GLY A 287 19.36 -32.30 -28.92
C GLY A 287 18.82 -33.01 -27.67
N LEU A 288 19.40 -32.75 -26.49
CA LEU A 288 18.91 -33.27 -25.22
C LEU A 288 17.63 -32.55 -24.77
N LEU A 289 17.57 -31.22 -24.95
CA LEU A 289 16.39 -30.40 -24.67
C LEU A 289 15.20 -30.86 -25.51
N GLN A 290 15.38 -31.05 -26.81
CA GLN A 290 14.31 -31.53 -27.68
C GLN A 290 13.77 -32.89 -27.21
N GLN A 291 14.65 -33.83 -26.88
CA GLN A 291 14.24 -35.15 -26.36
C GLN A 291 13.55 -35.07 -25.00
N PHE A 292 13.93 -34.11 -24.16
CA PHE A 292 13.29 -33.84 -22.89
C PHE A 292 11.86 -33.32 -23.11
N VAL A 293 11.67 -32.35 -24.01
CA VAL A 293 10.34 -31.84 -24.40
C VAL A 293 9.47 -32.94 -25.03
N ASP A 294 10.03 -33.73 -25.96
CA ASP A 294 9.32 -34.85 -26.60
C ASP A 294 8.90 -35.92 -25.57
N ALA A 295 9.70 -36.14 -24.53
CA ALA A 295 9.38 -37.05 -23.45
C ALA A 295 8.21 -36.55 -22.59
N HIS A 296 8.04 -35.24 -22.41
CA HIS A 296 6.86 -34.68 -21.75
C HIS A 296 5.60 -34.88 -22.61
N ALA A 297 5.69 -34.49 -23.88
CA ALA A 297 4.58 -34.61 -24.82
C ALA A 297 4.11 -36.07 -24.99
N SER A 298 5.03 -37.01 -25.17
CA SER A 298 4.70 -38.44 -25.34
C SER A 298 4.13 -39.11 -24.10
N ARG A 299 4.41 -38.58 -22.91
CA ARG A 299 3.88 -39.07 -21.63
C ARG A 299 2.64 -38.32 -21.15
N GLY A 300 2.21 -37.29 -21.87
CA GLY A 300 1.06 -36.46 -21.50
C GLY A 300 1.25 -35.68 -20.20
N ILE A 301 2.50 -35.35 -19.85
CA ILE A 301 2.83 -34.51 -18.69
C ILE A 301 3.17 -33.09 -19.15
N ALA A 302 2.83 -32.09 -18.36
CA ALA A 302 3.10 -30.71 -18.71
C ALA A 302 4.52 -30.31 -18.27
N LEU A 303 5.31 -29.78 -19.20
CA LEU A 303 6.69 -29.34 -18.93
C LEU A 303 6.78 -28.33 -17.78
N ILE A 304 5.80 -27.43 -17.71
CA ILE A 304 5.68 -26.39 -16.68
C ILE A 304 5.61 -26.93 -15.24
N ASP A 305 5.15 -28.18 -15.07
CA ASP A 305 4.97 -28.82 -13.76
C ASP A 305 6.25 -29.54 -13.30
N THR A 306 7.27 -29.67 -14.16
CA THR A 306 8.57 -30.25 -13.79
C THR A 306 9.38 -29.26 -12.96
N ARG A 307 9.98 -29.72 -11.86
CA ARG A 307 10.76 -28.86 -10.96
C ARG A 307 12.26 -28.93 -11.23
N ASN A 308 12.95 -27.89 -10.78
CA ASN A 308 14.41 -27.78 -10.88
C ASN A 308 15.15 -29.00 -10.31
N THR A 309 14.68 -29.55 -9.19
CA THR A 309 15.28 -30.74 -8.54
C THR A 309 15.19 -32.01 -9.40
N THR A 310 14.12 -32.17 -10.18
CA THR A 310 13.98 -33.27 -11.13
C THR A 310 14.91 -33.06 -12.32
N VAL A 311 14.98 -31.84 -12.86
CA VAL A 311 15.92 -31.49 -13.93
C VAL A 311 17.36 -31.79 -13.51
N ASP A 312 17.78 -31.36 -12.32
CA ASP A 312 19.13 -31.60 -11.79
C ASP A 312 19.45 -33.09 -11.67
N ARG A 313 18.48 -33.87 -11.19
CA ARG A 313 18.62 -35.33 -11.07
C ARG A 313 18.76 -36.00 -12.43
N LEU A 314 17.99 -35.57 -13.42
CA LEU A 314 18.07 -36.07 -14.80
C LEU A 314 19.41 -35.67 -15.45
N ALA A 315 19.86 -34.44 -15.23
CA ALA A 315 21.16 -33.96 -15.70
C ALA A 315 22.31 -34.77 -15.07
N ALA A 316 22.28 -35.04 -13.77
CA ALA A 316 23.29 -35.87 -13.10
C ALA A 316 23.42 -37.28 -13.71
N ARG A 317 22.32 -37.85 -14.22
CA ARG A 317 22.33 -39.16 -14.89
C ARG A 317 23.02 -39.14 -16.25
N LEU A 318 23.13 -37.98 -16.92
CA LEU A 318 23.86 -37.86 -18.18
C LEU A 318 25.34 -38.23 -18.03
N LEU A 319 25.90 -38.01 -16.83
CA LEU A 319 27.28 -38.33 -16.45
C LEU A 319 27.41 -39.63 -15.66
N ALA A 320 26.34 -40.36 -15.39
CA ALA A 320 26.44 -41.65 -14.72
C ALA A 320 27.17 -42.67 -15.63
N PRO A 321 27.85 -43.69 -15.08
CA PRO A 321 28.42 -44.78 -15.89
C PRO A 321 27.36 -45.41 -16.81
N GLY A 322 27.65 -45.48 -18.11
CA GLY A 322 26.68 -45.92 -19.13
C GLY A 322 25.70 -44.83 -19.60
N GLY A 323 25.83 -43.61 -19.10
CA GLY A 323 25.11 -42.44 -19.56
C GLY A 323 25.54 -42.00 -20.97
N PRO A 324 24.68 -41.26 -21.69
CA PRO A 324 24.88 -40.94 -23.10
C PRO A 324 26.04 -39.99 -23.39
N VAL A 325 26.63 -39.36 -22.36
CA VAL A 325 27.68 -38.34 -22.51
C VAL A 325 29.06 -38.83 -22.03
N LEU A 326 29.11 -39.67 -20.99
CA LEU A 326 30.38 -40.05 -20.32
C LEU A 326 31.33 -40.94 -21.16
N GLY A 327 30.85 -41.54 -22.26
CA GLY A 327 31.63 -42.52 -23.03
C GLY A 327 32.72 -41.92 -23.92
N ASP A 328 32.34 -41.01 -24.82
CA ASP A 328 33.23 -40.54 -25.90
C ASP A 328 33.75 -39.11 -25.67
N TRP A 329 33.24 -38.38 -24.66
CA TRP A 329 33.53 -36.97 -24.44
C TRP A 329 34.56 -36.74 -23.33
N PRO A 330 35.49 -35.77 -23.47
CA PRO A 330 36.33 -35.33 -22.37
C PRO A 330 35.48 -34.84 -21.18
N ALA A 331 35.97 -35.10 -19.95
CA ALA A 331 35.23 -34.78 -18.72
C ALA A 331 34.74 -33.32 -18.64
N PHE A 332 35.58 -32.37 -19.06
CA PHE A 332 35.21 -30.95 -19.06
C PHE A 332 34.04 -30.64 -20.02
N ALA A 333 33.99 -31.30 -21.18
CA ALA A 333 32.95 -31.08 -22.18
C ALA A 333 31.65 -31.80 -21.77
N ALA A 334 31.76 -32.99 -21.17
CA ALA A 334 30.63 -33.70 -20.59
C ALA A 334 29.95 -32.89 -19.48
N GLU A 335 30.75 -32.28 -18.59
CA GLU A 335 30.22 -31.41 -17.54
C GLU A 335 29.57 -30.14 -18.10
N LYS A 336 30.16 -29.52 -19.13
CA LYS A 336 29.52 -28.41 -19.86
C LYS A 336 28.17 -28.82 -20.46
N VAL A 337 28.05 -30.01 -21.05
CA VAL A 337 26.78 -30.53 -21.57
C VAL A 337 25.77 -30.73 -20.44
N ARG A 338 26.19 -31.29 -19.30
CA ARG A 338 25.32 -31.48 -18.14
C ARG A 338 24.75 -30.16 -17.65
N LEU A 339 25.61 -29.19 -17.41
CA LEU A 339 25.23 -27.86 -16.92
C LEU A 339 24.38 -27.10 -17.95
N GLY A 340 24.77 -27.12 -19.22
CA GLY A 340 24.01 -26.51 -20.31
C GLY A 340 22.60 -27.09 -20.43
N PHE A 341 22.46 -28.41 -20.41
CA PHE A 341 21.15 -29.06 -20.40
C PHE A 341 20.31 -28.66 -19.18
N ALA A 342 20.90 -28.70 -17.98
CA ALA A 342 20.17 -28.37 -16.75
C ALA A 342 19.69 -26.92 -16.76
N ASN A 343 20.56 -25.98 -17.14
CA ASN A 343 20.24 -24.55 -17.18
C ASN A 343 19.17 -24.27 -18.25
N ASP A 344 19.39 -24.69 -19.49
CA ASP A 344 18.45 -24.42 -20.58
C ASP A 344 17.07 -25.08 -20.33
N ALA A 345 17.03 -26.26 -19.69
CA ALA A 345 15.77 -26.92 -19.36
C ALA A 345 15.03 -26.17 -18.24
N LYS A 346 15.75 -25.71 -17.20
CA LYS A 346 15.19 -24.87 -16.13
C LYS A 346 14.70 -23.54 -16.69
N ASP A 347 15.47 -22.90 -17.56
CA ASP A 347 15.11 -21.64 -18.21
C ASP A 347 13.86 -21.81 -19.08
N GLY A 348 13.78 -22.87 -19.89
CA GLY A 348 12.57 -23.16 -20.68
C GLY A 348 11.33 -23.44 -19.82
N ILE A 349 11.49 -24.15 -18.69
CA ILE A 349 10.41 -24.33 -17.72
C ILE A 349 10.02 -22.98 -17.09
N ARG A 350 10.99 -22.19 -16.64
CA ARG A 350 10.80 -20.87 -16.04
C ARG A 350 10.10 -19.91 -17.00
N GLU A 351 10.47 -19.86 -18.27
CA GLU A 351 9.82 -19.04 -19.29
C GLU A 351 8.34 -19.43 -19.47
N LEU A 352 8.05 -20.74 -19.54
CA LEU A 352 6.66 -21.22 -19.62
C LEU A 352 5.86 -20.86 -18.37
N ARG A 353 6.48 -21.01 -17.19
CA ARG A 353 5.85 -20.63 -15.92
C ARG A 353 5.63 -19.12 -15.84
N LEU A 354 6.64 -18.31 -16.13
CA LEU A 354 6.55 -16.85 -16.17
C LEU A 354 5.45 -16.39 -17.14
N SER A 355 5.40 -16.97 -18.34
CA SER A 355 4.35 -16.65 -19.33
C SER A 355 2.94 -17.00 -18.83
N ARG A 356 2.78 -18.10 -18.08
CA ARG A 356 1.50 -18.48 -17.48
C ARG A 356 1.13 -17.58 -16.30
N GLU A 357 2.10 -17.29 -15.44
CA GLU A 357 1.87 -16.62 -14.16
C GLU A 357 1.83 -15.09 -14.25
N THR A 358 2.37 -14.49 -15.33
CA THR A 358 2.29 -13.04 -15.58
C THR A 358 1.30 -12.67 -16.69
N GLY A 359 0.81 -13.66 -17.44
CA GLY A 359 -0.10 -13.46 -18.56
C GLY A 359 -1.58 -13.29 -18.16
N ALA A 360 -1.94 -13.47 -16.89
CA ALA A 360 -3.33 -13.30 -16.48
C ALA A 360 -3.70 -11.81 -16.48
N ILE A 361 -4.93 -11.54 -16.94
CA ILE A 361 -5.50 -10.21 -17.02
C ILE A 361 -6.81 -10.25 -16.23
N ASP A 362 -6.94 -9.37 -15.25
CA ASP A 362 -8.19 -9.20 -14.52
C ASP A 362 -9.28 -8.74 -15.50
N PRO A 363 -10.46 -9.38 -15.54
CA PRO A 363 -11.51 -9.05 -16.50
C PRO A 363 -12.03 -7.62 -16.37
N HIS A 364 -11.77 -6.94 -15.25
CA HIS A 364 -12.16 -5.55 -14.98
C HIS A 364 -11.03 -4.55 -15.18
N HIS A 365 -9.86 -5.00 -15.65
CA HIS A 365 -8.73 -4.14 -15.95
C HIS A 365 -9.06 -3.15 -17.09
N VAL A 366 -8.65 -1.89 -16.92
CA VAL A 366 -8.65 -0.88 -17.97
C VAL A 366 -7.27 -0.78 -18.59
N ASP A 367 -7.18 -1.10 -19.88
CA ASP A 367 -5.95 -0.93 -20.65
C ASP A 367 -5.64 0.57 -20.81
N VAL A 368 -4.53 1.00 -20.21
CA VAL A 368 -4.00 2.35 -20.34
C VAL A 368 -2.71 2.24 -21.16
N PRO A 369 -2.65 2.82 -22.37
CA PRO A 369 -1.45 2.73 -23.21
C PRO A 369 -0.18 3.13 -22.46
N GLY A 370 0.87 2.31 -22.56
CA GLY A 370 2.15 2.53 -21.89
C GLY A 370 2.21 2.06 -20.43
N MET A 371 1.08 1.71 -19.81
CA MET A 371 1.07 1.13 -18.46
C MET A 371 1.72 -0.26 -18.49
N GLY A 372 2.56 -0.56 -17.50
CA GLY A 372 3.25 -1.84 -17.42
C GLY A 372 2.29 -3.02 -17.23
N ASP A 373 2.59 -4.14 -17.90
CA ASP A 373 1.77 -5.37 -17.88
C ASP A 373 1.51 -5.91 -16.47
N LYS A 374 2.38 -5.61 -15.50
CA LYS A 374 2.21 -6.00 -14.10
C LYS A 374 0.92 -5.44 -13.48
N TYR A 375 0.38 -4.33 -13.97
CA TYR A 375 -0.86 -3.72 -13.47
C TYR A 375 -2.13 -4.23 -14.19
N ARG A 376 -2.03 -5.31 -14.97
CA ARG A 376 -3.18 -5.99 -15.60
C ARG A 376 -3.89 -6.97 -14.67
N ALA A 377 -3.25 -7.37 -13.59
CA ALA A 377 -3.79 -8.24 -12.56
C ALA A 377 -3.37 -7.71 -11.19
N TRP A 378 -3.89 -8.33 -10.12
CA TRP A 378 -3.40 -8.03 -8.78
C TRP A 378 -1.95 -8.49 -8.62
N LEU A 379 -1.23 -7.78 -7.76
CA LEU A 379 0.14 -8.11 -7.36
C LEU A 379 0.22 -8.23 -5.84
N VAL A 380 1.14 -9.06 -5.38
CA VAL A 380 1.57 -9.12 -3.98
C VAL A 380 3.06 -8.95 -3.98
N THR A 381 3.57 -7.98 -3.23
CA THR A 381 4.98 -7.62 -3.15
C THR A 381 5.41 -7.50 -1.69
N LYS A 382 6.72 -7.56 -1.44
CA LYS A 382 7.28 -7.21 -0.13
C LYS A 382 7.42 -5.69 -0.04
N ASP A 383 6.93 -5.09 1.03
CA ASP A 383 7.28 -3.70 1.37
C ASP A 383 8.23 -3.65 2.59
N PRO A 384 9.53 -3.33 2.39
CA PRO A 384 10.49 -3.20 3.49
C PRO A 384 10.25 -1.95 4.36
N SER A 385 9.37 -1.02 3.96
CA SER A 385 8.99 0.15 4.75
C SER A 385 8.06 -0.24 5.91
N VAL A 386 7.25 -1.29 5.72
CA VAL A 386 6.31 -1.84 6.70
C VAL A 386 7.04 -2.81 7.61
N THR A 387 7.43 -2.34 8.80
CA THR A 387 8.22 -3.14 9.75
C THR A 387 7.81 -2.89 11.19
N THR A 388 8.28 -3.77 12.09
CA THR A 388 8.09 -3.62 13.53
C THR A 388 9.18 -2.84 14.25
N ARG A 389 10.13 -2.23 13.53
CA ARG A 389 11.31 -1.56 14.15
C ARG A 389 10.94 -0.46 15.15
N ALA A 390 9.80 0.20 14.97
CA ALA A 390 9.31 1.24 15.86
C ALA A 390 8.29 0.72 16.89
N VAL A 391 7.89 -0.55 16.80
CA VAL A 391 6.89 -1.18 17.65
C VAL A 391 7.59 -1.70 18.91
N GLY A 392 6.88 -1.70 20.04
CA GLY A 392 7.42 -2.10 21.35
C GLY A 392 6.29 -2.23 22.36
N VAL A 393 6.58 -2.77 23.54
CA VAL A 393 5.58 -3.10 24.57
C VAL A 393 4.63 -1.94 24.88
N LYS A 394 5.16 -0.71 24.97
CA LYS A 394 4.39 0.51 25.26
C LYS A 394 3.26 0.83 24.27
N HIS A 395 3.28 0.22 23.09
CA HIS A 395 2.25 0.43 22.07
C HIS A 395 1.06 -0.52 22.24
N TYR A 396 1.17 -1.53 23.09
CA TYR A 396 0.11 -2.52 23.32
C TYR A 396 -0.53 -2.36 24.68
N GLU A 397 -1.81 -2.72 24.76
CA GLU A 397 -2.42 -3.03 26.05
C GLU A 397 -2.03 -4.45 26.45
N MET A 398 -1.09 -4.54 27.39
CA MET A 398 -0.58 -5.82 27.88
C MET A 398 -1.54 -6.46 28.89
N PRO A 399 -1.66 -7.81 28.91
CA PRO A 399 -2.48 -8.48 29.89
C PRO A 399 -1.97 -8.23 31.33
N PRO A 400 -2.87 -8.22 32.34
CA PRO A 400 -2.46 -8.06 33.74
C PRO A 400 -1.37 -9.06 34.14
N GLY A 401 -0.30 -8.58 34.77
CA GLY A 401 0.82 -9.39 35.22
C GLY A 401 1.97 -9.55 34.21
N TYR A 402 1.87 -8.97 33.01
CA TYR A 402 2.99 -8.87 32.09
C TYR A 402 4.09 -7.97 32.67
N ALA A 403 5.31 -8.50 32.81
CA ALA A 403 6.49 -7.77 33.28
C ALA A 403 7.53 -7.66 32.14
N PRO A 404 7.87 -6.46 31.64
CA PRO A 404 8.75 -6.28 30.47
C PRO A 404 10.16 -6.84 30.62
N ASP A 405 10.67 -6.96 31.86
CA ASP A 405 12.03 -7.40 32.17
C ASP A 405 12.15 -8.92 32.38
N ASP A 406 11.02 -9.64 32.34
CA ASP A 406 11.01 -11.07 32.52
C ASP A 406 11.36 -11.76 31.18
N ARG A 407 12.48 -12.51 31.17
CA ARG A 407 12.95 -13.23 29.96
C ARG A 407 11.90 -14.22 29.44
N ASP A 408 10.93 -14.59 30.28
CA ASP A 408 9.83 -15.47 29.93
C ASP A 408 8.75 -14.76 29.08
N PHE A 409 8.82 -13.43 28.93
CA PHE A 409 7.84 -12.62 28.19
C PHE A 409 8.52 -11.74 27.13
N PRO A 410 8.85 -12.28 25.94
CA PRO A 410 9.39 -11.47 24.85
C PRO A 410 8.45 -10.30 24.51
N ALA A 411 9.03 -9.18 24.07
CA ALA A 411 8.23 -8.06 23.59
C ALA A 411 7.37 -8.50 22.39
N PRO A 412 6.15 -7.99 22.23
CA PRO A 412 5.25 -8.33 21.11
C PRO A 412 5.90 -8.41 19.72
N PRO A 413 6.78 -7.47 19.30
CA PRO A 413 7.48 -7.55 18.02
C PRO A 413 8.41 -8.76 17.90
N ASP A 414 8.98 -9.21 19.02
CA ASP A 414 10.01 -10.22 19.08
C ASP A 414 9.46 -11.65 19.10
N VAL A 415 8.13 -11.82 19.18
CA VAL A 415 7.51 -13.15 19.22
C VAL A 415 7.34 -13.75 17.83
N TYR A 416 7.30 -12.90 16.81
CA TYR A 416 7.01 -13.31 15.44
C TYR A 416 8.10 -12.88 14.47
N ARG A 417 8.21 -13.63 13.37
CA ARG A 417 8.83 -13.14 12.16
C ARG A 417 7.77 -12.45 11.34
N TRP A 418 7.98 -11.15 11.18
CA TRP A 418 7.05 -10.28 10.49
C TRP A 418 7.43 -10.12 9.02
N TRP A 419 6.41 -10.06 8.18
CA TRP A 419 6.55 -9.77 6.76
C TRP A 419 5.72 -8.55 6.40
N GLY A 420 6.40 -7.50 5.92
CA GLY A 420 5.76 -6.31 5.37
C GLY A 420 5.24 -6.62 3.98
N ALA A 421 3.92 -6.58 3.83
CA ALA A 421 3.21 -6.88 2.60
C ALA A 421 2.72 -5.60 1.94
N GLU A 422 2.75 -5.58 0.61
CA GLU A 422 1.98 -4.66 -0.20
C GLU A 422 1.16 -5.48 -1.22
N VAL A 423 -0.14 -5.20 -1.30
CA VAL A 423 -1.04 -5.83 -2.27
C VAL A 423 -1.62 -4.75 -3.17
N ILE A 424 -1.41 -4.90 -4.47
CA ILE A 424 -1.70 -3.86 -5.46
C ILE A 424 -2.81 -4.32 -6.39
N THR A 425 -3.82 -3.48 -6.62
CA THR A 425 -4.90 -3.77 -7.58
C THR A 425 -4.43 -3.58 -9.03
N PRO A 426 -5.12 -4.20 -10.01
CA PRO A 426 -5.06 -3.74 -11.38
C PRO A 426 -5.48 -2.28 -11.53
N VAL A 427 -5.24 -1.70 -12.71
CA VAL A 427 -5.88 -0.43 -13.09
C VAL A 427 -7.37 -0.68 -13.32
N TYR A 428 -8.22 -0.08 -12.50
CA TYR A 428 -9.67 -0.25 -12.55
C TYR A 428 -10.39 0.94 -13.15
N ASP A 429 -11.55 0.65 -13.72
CA ASP A 429 -12.53 1.64 -14.12
C ASP A 429 -13.29 2.13 -12.89
N THR A 430 -13.38 3.44 -12.73
CA THR A 430 -14.20 4.06 -11.68
C THR A 430 -15.66 3.71 -11.80
N GLU A 431 -16.16 3.40 -12.99
CA GLU A 431 -17.58 3.13 -13.27
C GLU A 431 -17.96 1.65 -13.10
N ASP A 432 -16.98 0.74 -13.06
CA ASP A 432 -17.23 -0.70 -12.93
C ASP A 432 -17.35 -1.12 -11.46
N ARG A 433 -18.57 -1.51 -11.07
CA ARG A 433 -18.88 -1.97 -9.70
C ARG A 433 -18.18 -3.27 -9.33
N ALA A 434 -17.87 -4.13 -10.31
CA ALA A 434 -17.23 -5.39 -10.03
C ALA A 434 -15.80 -5.20 -9.50
N CYS A 435 -15.15 -4.07 -9.80
CA CYS A 435 -13.87 -3.69 -9.21
C CYS A 435 -13.96 -3.59 -7.67
N ALA A 436 -15.02 -2.96 -7.14
CA ALA A 436 -15.24 -2.85 -5.70
C ALA A 436 -15.51 -4.22 -5.05
N ASP A 437 -16.26 -5.09 -5.73
CA ASP A 437 -16.47 -6.47 -5.28
C ASP A 437 -15.16 -7.29 -5.28
N ASN A 438 -14.25 -7.07 -6.24
CA ASN A 438 -12.93 -7.68 -6.22
C ASN A 438 -12.11 -7.23 -5.02
N ILE A 439 -12.11 -5.94 -4.71
CA ILE A 439 -11.40 -5.39 -3.53
C ILE A 439 -11.98 -6.00 -2.24
N ARG A 440 -13.31 -6.02 -2.10
CA ARG A 440 -13.99 -6.63 -0.95
C ARG A 440 -13.58 -8.10 -0.75
N ARG A 441 -13.58 -8.89 -1.84
CA ARG A 441 -13.16 -10.30 -1.80
C ARG A 441 -11.70 -10.45 -1.41
N ALA A 442 -10.82 -9.62 -1.97
CA ALA A 442 -9.39 -9.65 -1.67
C ALA A 442 -9.12 -9.36 -0.18
N VAL A 443 -9.65 -8.25 0.36
CA VAL A 443 -9.40 -7.89 1.77
C VAL A 443 -10.02 -8.90 2.74
N GLN A 444 -11.20 -9.45 2.41
CA GLN A 444 -11.83 -10.52 3.17
C GLN A 444 -10.92 -11.74 3.24
N GLN A 445 -10.46 -12.21 2.09
CA GLN A 445 -9.65 -13.41 1.99
C GLN A 445 -8.33 -13.29 2.73
N LEU A 446 -7.66 -12.14 2.61
CA LEU A 446 -6.41 -11.87 3.35
C LEU A 446 -6.64 -11.97 4.87
N ARG A 447 -7.73 -11.38 5.37
CA ARG A 447 -8.08 -11.43 6.79
C ARG A 447 -8.58 -12.78 7.25
N GLU A 448 -9.18 -13.59 6.38
CA GLU A 448 -9.63 -14.93 6.74
C GLU A 448 -8.48 -15.93 6.90
N GLU A 449 -7.41 -15.74 6.12
CA GLU A 449 -6.29 -16.67 6.02
C GLU A 449 -5.08 -16.29 6.88
N PHE A 450 -4.85 -14.99 7.11
CA PHE A 450 -3.58 -14.52 7.67
C PHE A 450 -3.73 -13.73 8.97
N ARG A 451 -2.74 -13.88 9.85
CA ARG A 451 -2.53 -13.04 11.04
C ARG A 451 -1.94 -11.68 10.63
N ILE A 452 -2.81 -10.78 10.23
CA ILE A 452 -2.45 -9.42 9.85
C ILE A 452 -2.60 -8.52 11.07
N HIS A 453 -1.54 -7.79 11.42
CA HIS A 453 -1.52 -6.91 12.60
C HIS A 453 -2.53 -5.77 12.47
N LYS A 454 -3.21 -5.41 13.56
CA LYS A 454 -4.09 -4.24 13.61
C LYS A 454 -3.31 -2.95 13.32
N PRO A 455 -3.84 -2.01 12.54
CA PRO A 455 -3.12 -0.77 12.29
C PRO A 455 -2.91 0.05 13.56
N MET A 456 -1.72 0.61 13.69
CA MET A 456 -1.33 1.52 14.78
C MET A 456 -0.22 2.46 14.31
N ALA A 457 -0.02 3.58 14.98
CA ALA A 457 0.96 4.60 14.57
C ALA A 457 2.40 4.07 14.44
N ALA A 458 2.78 3.10 15.28
CA ALA A 458 4.10 2.49 15.24
C ALA A 458 4.29 1.51 14.06
N VAL A 459 3.19 0.97 13.51
CA VAL A 459 3.19 0.11 12.32
C VAL A 459 3.04 1.01 11.11
N ARG A 460 4.16 1.25 10.44
CA ARG A 460 4.29 2.17 9.31
C ARG A 460 3.65 1.59 8.04
N SER A 461 2.32 1.52 8.03
CA SER A 461 1.51 1.03 6.89
C SER A 461 0.52 2.09 6.44
N GLY A 462 0.18 2.08 5.16
CA GLY A 462 -0.77 2.97 4.51
C GLY A 462 -1.75 2.23 3.59
N VAL A 463 -2.81 2.93 3.21
CA VAL A 463 -3.55 2.61 1.99
C VAL A 463 -3.27 3.73 1.00
N HIS A 464 -2.72 3.39 -0.16
CA HIS A 464 -2.49 4.36 -1.23
C HIS A 464 -3.57 4.23 -2.28
N VAL A 465 -4.14 5.36 -2.70
CA VAL A 465 -5.12 5.39 -3.79
C VAL A 465 -4.53 6.18 -4.94
N HIS A 466 -4.31 5.51 -6.06
CA HIS A 466 -3.84 6.11 -7.31
C HIS A 466 -5.04 6.54 -8.14
N TRP A 467 -4.99 7.77 -8.66
CA TRP A 467 -5.95 8.27 -9.63
C TRP A 467 -5.25 8.64 -10.93
N GLY A 468 -5.76 8.11 -12.04
CA GLY A 468 -5.27 8.33 -13.38
C GLY A 468 -6.41 8.53 -14.37
N HIS A 469 -6.07 8.67 -15.65
CA HIS A 469 -7.04 8.76 -16.73
C HIS A 469 -6.38 8.28 -18.03
N GLN A 470 -7.13 7.63 -18.92
CA GLN A 470 -6.56 7.14 -20.21
C GLN A 470 -5.97 8.26 -21.07
N ASP A 471 -6.57 9.46 -21.01
CA ASP A 471 -6.06 10.66 -21.70
C ASP A 471 -5.02 11.48 -20.91
N GLY A 472 -4.58 11.00 -19.75
CA GLY A 472 -3.63 11.68 -18.89
C GLY A 472 -4.19 12.93 -18.18
N TRP A 473 -3.29 13.85 -17.84
CA TRP A 473 -3.56 15.10 -17.12
C TRP A 473 -3.19 16.31 -17.96
N THR A 474 -3.97 17.38 -17.89
CA THR A 474 -3.53 18.70 -18.39
C THR A 474 -2.92 19.54 -17.28
N LEU A 475 -2.07 20.49 -17.64
CA LEU A 475 -1.49 21.44 -16.69
C LEU A 475 -2.59 22.22 -15.93
N LEU A 476 -3.68 22.59 -16.61
CA LEU A 476 -4.80 23.29 -15.97
C LEU A 476 -5.46 22.41 -14.89
N GLN A 477 -5.70 21.13 -15.18
CA GLN A 477 -6.28 20.19 -14.22
C GLN A 477 -5.40 20.04 -12.99
N LEU A 478 -4.08 19.93 -13.19
CA LEU A 478 -3.12 19.84 -12.09
C LEU A 478 -3.01 21.14 -11.29
N LYS A 479 -3.08 22.32 -11.93
CA LYS A 479 -3.14 23.61 -11.21
C LYS A 479 -4.38 23.72 -10.34
N ARG A 480 -5.55 23.34 -10.88
CA ARG A 480 -6.81 23.25 -10.12
C ARG A 480 -6.67 22.27 -8.95
N PHE A 481 -6.12 21.08 -9.19
CA PHE A 481 -5.88 20.07 -8.16
C PHE A 481 -4.98 20.59 -7.04
N ALA A 482 -3.79 21.10 -7.36
CA ALA A 482 -2.88 21.66 -6.35
C ALA A 482 -3.53 22.78 -5.55
N SER A 483 -4.30 23.66 -6.20
CA SER A 483 -4.98 24.77 -5.53
C SER A 483 -6.09 24.29 -4.59
N LEU A 484 -6.92 23.35 -5.04
CA LEU A 484 -7.98 22.77 -4.21
C LEU A 484 -7.37 22.00 -3.04
N TRP A 485 -6.37 21.16 -3.31
CA TRP A 485 -5.73 20.32 -2.32
C TRP A 485 -5.19 21.12 -1.14
N VAL A 486 -4.35 22.14 -1.39
CA VAL A 486 -3.75 22.94 -0.29
C VAL A 486 -4.79 23.71 0.54
N VAL A 487 -5.99 23.94 0.00
CA VAL A 487 -7.11 24.56 0.74
C VAL A 487 -7.83 23.56 1.64
N ILE A 488 -7.98 22.30 1.20
CA ILE A 488 -8.73 21.28 1.95
C ILE A 488 -7.87 20.31 2.76
N GLU A 489 -6.55 20.30 2.55
CA GLU A 489 -5.61 19.32 3.09
C GLU A 489 -5.71 19.15 4.61
N GLU A 490 -5.85 20.26 5.35
CA GLU A 490 -5.99 20.24 6.81
C GLU A 490 -7.28 19.53 7.27
N SER A 491 -8.39 19.71 6.52
CA SER A 491 -9.64 19.00 6.77
C SER A 491 -9.55 17.52 6.38
N LEU A 492 -8.80 17.18 5.33
CA LEU A 492 -8.60 15.80 4.90
C LEU A 492 -7.80 14.98 5.92
N PHE A 493 -6.79 15.58 6.57
CA PHE A 493 -6.08 14.90 7.65
C PHE A 493 -7.02 14.50 8.81
N GLY A 494 -8.07 15.27 9.05
CA GLY A 494 -9.06 14.95 10.07
C GLY A 494 -9.91 13.71 9.76
N LEU A 495 -9.93 13.26 8.50
CA LEU A 495 -10.61 12.02 8.09
C LEU A 495 -9.78 10.76 8.39
N HIS A 496 -8.58 10.93 8.95
CA HIS A 496 -7.64 9.86 9.21
C HIS A 496 -7.12 9.94 10.65
N ARG A 497 -6.37 8.90 11.05
CA ARG A 497 -5.77 8.85 12.38
C ARG A 497 -4.81 10.01 12.60
N SER A 498 -4.74 10.51 13.83
CA SER A 498 -3.99 11.73 14.17
C SER A 498 -2.50 11.64 13.81
N ASP A 499 -1.90 10.45 13.88
CA ASP A 499 -0.49 10.24 13.52
C ASP A 499 -0.18 10.53 12.05
N ARG A 500 -1.17 10.42 11.15
CA ARG A 500 -1.00 10.67 9.70
C ARG A 500 -0.66 12.13 9.40
N SER A 501 -1.13 13.08 10.20
CA SER A 501 -0.82 14.51 10.03
C SER A 501 0.67 14.84 10.13
N ASN A 502 1.41 14.05 10.91
CA ASN A 502 2.84 14.25 11.17
C ASN A 502 3.70 13.08 10.67
N PHE A 503 3.12 12.18 9.90
CA PHE A 503 3.82 11.01 9.42
C PHE A 503 4.71 11.36 8.23
N LYS A 504 5.98 10.94 8.28
CA LYS A 504 6.96 11.27 7.24
C LYS A 504 6.61 10.73 5.85
N TYR A 505 5.73 9.73 5.76
CA TYR A 505 5.30 9.16 4.47
C TYR A 505 3.98 9.75 3.92
N CYS A 506 3.42 10.78 4.56
CA CYS A 506 2.26 11.52 4.05
C CYS A 506 2.23 12.97 4.55
N ARG A 507 3.35 13.69 4.43
CA ARG A 507 3.51 15.08 4.87
C ARG A 507 2.61 16.04 4.09
N SER A 508 2.10 17.06 4.78
CA SER A 508 1.32 18.16 4.20
C SER A 508 2.05 18.83 3.03
N LEU A 509 1.41 18.90 1.86
CA LEU A 509 1.90 19.65 0.70
C LEU A 509 1.93 21.16 0.95
N ARG A 510 0.97 21.67 1.73
CA ARG A 510 0.88 23.07 2.16
C ARG A 510 2.11 23.49 2.96
N GLU A 511 2.76 22.58 3.67
CA GLU A 511 3.86 22.88 4.60
C GLU A 511 5.21 22.33 4.17
N HIS A 512 5.24 21.19 3.49
CA HIS A 512 6.45 20.42 3.20
C HIS A 512 6.77 20.26 1.71
N SER A 513 5.98 20.83 0.81
CA SER A 513 6.38 20.91 -0.60
C SER A 513 7.59 21.82 -0.78
N ARG A 514 8.38 21.59 -1.83
CA ARG A 514 9.52 22.48 -2.15
C ARG A 514 9.06 23.92 -2.37
N LEU A 515 7.87 24.11 -2.95
CA LEU A 515 7.26 25.43 -3.09
C LEU A 515 6.90 26.05 -1.73
N ALA A 516 6.28 25.30 -0.82
CA ALA A 516 6.00 25.79 0.53
C ALA A 516 7.27 26.23 1.26
N TYR A 517 8.36 25.45 1.16
CA TYR A 517 9.66 25.82 1.71
C TYR A 517 10.28 27.05 1.03
N ALA A 518 10.14 27.18 -0.29
CA ALA A 518 10.58 28.36 -1.02
C ALA A 518 9.81 29.63 -0.64
N LEU A 519 8.57 29.48 -0.15
CA LEU A 519 7.72 30.58 0.32
C LEU A 519 7.76 30.77 1.84
N SER A 520 8.47 29.92 2.59
CA SER A 520 8.47 29.93 4.04
C SER A 520 8.94 31.29 4.59
N PRO A 521 8.06 32.06 5.27
CA PRO A 521 8.45 33.33 5.87
C PRO A 521 9.41 33.13 7.05
N ASP A 522 9.22 32.05 7.79
CA ASP A 522 9.83 31.83 9.11
C ASP A 522 11.19 31.11 9.04
N ASN A 523 11.54 30.53 7.88
CA ASN A 523 12.80 29.81 7.72
C ASN A 523 13.61 30.32 6.51
N PRO A 524 14.47 31.35 6.71
CA PRO A 524 15.30 31.92 5.65
C PRO A 524 16.25 30.90 5.00
N ALA A 525 16.73 29.91 5.75
CA ALA A 525 17.61 28.86 5.24
C ALA A 525 16.88 27.96 4.23
N HIS A 526 15.64 27.56 4.55
CA HIS A 526 14.76 26.87 3.60
C HIS A 526 14.53 27.75 2.37
N ARG A 527 14.09 29.01 2.55
CA ARG A 527 13.86 29.91 1.42
C ARG A 527 15.07 30.03 0.49
N ALA A 528 16.27 30.19 1.04
CA ALA A 528 17.50 30.29 0.27
C ALA A 528 17.78 28.99 -0.51
N LYS A 529 17.63 27.84 0.14
CA LYS A 529 17.86 26.52 -0.45
C LYS A 529 16.87 26.18 -1.57
N TYR A 530 15.59 26.51 -1.42
CA TYR A 530 14.54 26.15 -2.38
C TYR A 530 14.15 27.28 -3.33
N ARG A 531 14.94 28.36 -3.38
CA ARG A 531 14.63 29.56 -4.18
C ARG A 531 14.39 29.26 -5.66
N GLU A 532 15.07 28.25 -6.20
CA GLU A 532 14.93 27.82 -7.60
C GLU A 532 13.54 27.31 -7.95
N PHE A 533 12.77 26.84 -6.96
CA PHE A 533 11.40 26.39 -7.14
C PHE A 533 10.41 27.55 -7.20
N LEU A 534 10.78 28.79 -6.88
CA LEU A 534 9.87 29.92 -7.11
C LEU A 534 9.67 30.14 -8.61
N SER A 535 8.43 30.44 -9.02
CA SER A 535 8.13 30.71 -10.41
C SER A 535 8.99 31.87 -10.92
N GLN A 536 9.75 31.65 -11.99
CA GLN A 536 10.58 32.67 -12.59
C GLN A 536 9.75 33.55 -13.54
N GLY A 537 9.94 34.87 -13.47
CA GLY A 537 9.25 35.80 -14.34
C GLY A 537 9.24 37.22 -13.79
N GLY A 538 9.32 38.21 -14.68
CA GLY A 538 9.09 39.60 -14.32
C GLY A 538 7.61 39.89 -14.02
N SER A 539 7.31 41.07 -13.50
CA SER A 539 5.95 41.49 -13.12
C SER A 539 4.91 41.38 -14.25
N ALA A 540 5.33 41.50 -15.52
CA ALA A 540 4.46 41.31 -16.67
C ALA A 540 3.96 39.86 -16.81
N VAL A 541 4.84 38.88 -16.57
CA VAL A 541 4.51 37.45 -16.62
C VAL A 541 3.58 37.11 -15.45
N SER A 542 3.87 37.62 -14.25
CA SER A 542 2.98 37.44 -13.08
C SER A 542 1.57 37.95 -13.35
N ARG A 543 1.41 39.19 -13.86
CA ARG A 543 0.10 39.76 -14.19
C ARG A 543 -0.67 38.96 -15.25
N ARG A 544 0.04 38.26 -16.14
CA ARG A 544 -0.58 37.39 -17.12
C ARG A 544 -1.17 36.14 -16.46
N TYR A 545 -0.39 35.46 -15.62
CA TYR A 545 -0.87 34.31 -14.87
C TYR A 545 -1.97 34.68 -13.87
N ASP A 546 -1.88 35.86 -13.24
CA ASP A 546 -2.92 36.34 -12.32
C ASP A 546 -4.26 36.51 -13.05
N ARG A 547 -4.26 37.05 -14.29
CA ARG A 547 -5.47 37.12 -15.15
C ARG A 547 -6.00 35.75 -15.53
N TYR A 548 -5.12 34.79 -15.80
CA TYR A 548 -5.49 33.41 -16.13
C TYR A 548 -6.09 32.66 -14.92
N MET A 549 -5.59 32.93 -13.71
CA MET A 549 -6.06 32.34 -12.46
C MET A 549 -7.37 32.96 -11.95
N ALA A 550 -7.54 34.28 -12.09
CA ALA A 550 -8.67 35.05 -11.53
C ALA A 550 -10.08 34.45 -11.75
N PRO A 551 -10.46 33.94 -12.93
CA PRO A 551 -11.80 33.37 -13.12
C PRO A 551 -12.03 32.04 -12.36
N ARG A 552 -10.99 31.47 -11.75
CA ARG A 552 -11.01 30.12 -11.15
C ARG A 552 -10.74 30.11 -9.65
N VAL A 553 -10.08 31.14 -9.13
CA VAL A 553 -9.67 31.20 -7.71
C VAL A 553 -10.19 32.49 -7.08
N PRO A 554 -10.94 32.42 -5.96
CA PRO A 554 -11.49 33.58 -5.26
C PRO A 554 -10.41 34.25 -4.39
N LEU A 555 -9.55 35.05 -5.02
CA LEU A 555 -8.35 35.63 -4.38
C LEU A 555 -8.65 36.41 -3.09
N ASP A 556 -9.75 37.17 -3.06
CA ASP A 556 -10.14 37.95 -1.88
C ASP A 556 -10.55 37.05 -0.70
N SER A 557 -11.30 35.98 -0.98
CA SER A 557 -11.71 35.02 0.04
C SER A 557 -10.52 34.20 0.53
N LEU A 558 -9.63 33.80 -0.39
CA LEU A 558 -8.43 33.04 -0.04
C LEU A 558 -7.45 33.87 0.79
N GLY A 559 -7.24 35.15 0.42
CA GLY A 559 -6.39 36.07 1.19
C GLY A 559 -6.94 36.37 2.58
N SER A 560 -8.27 36.43 2.73
CA SER A 560 -8.93 36.59 4.02
C SER A 560 -8.82 35.34 4.91
N MET A 561 -8.67 34.15 4.30
CA MET A 561 -8.50 32.88 5.01
C MET A 561 -7.07 32.72 5.53
N ASP A 562 -6.07 32.84 4.65
CA ASP A 562 -4.65 32.74 4.99
C ASP A 562 -3.78 33.36 3.89
N GLY A 563 -3.02 34.41 4.23
CA GLY A 563 -2.11 35.08 3.29
C GLY A 563 -0.99 34.18 2.76
N ARG A 564 -0.57 33.16 3.53
CA ARG A 564 0.42 32.17 3.06
C ARG A 564 -0.18 31.27 1.98
N LEU A 565 -1.42 30.81 2.17
CA LEU A 565 -2.14 30.03 1.16
C LEU A 565 -2.38 30.83 -0.12
N LEU A 566 -2.72 32.12 -0.02
CA LEU A 566 -2.83 32.98 -1.21
C LEU A 566 -1.50 33.02 -1.99
N GLY A 567 -0.37 33.21 -1.30
CA GLY A 567 0.95 33.19 -1.92
C GLY A 567 1.28 31.85 -2.58
N LEU A 568 0.96 30.74 -1.92
CA LEU A 568 1.17 29.39 -2.44
C LEU A 568 0.37 29.15 -3.73
N VAL A 569 -0.94 29.42 -3.71
CA VAL A 569 -1.82 29.26 -4.87
C VAL A 569 -1.39 30.17 -6.02
N GLN A 570 -1.06 31.44 -5.77
CA GLN A 570 -0.56 32.33 -6.82
C GLN A 570 0.70 31.77 -7.52
N ASN A 571 1.61 31.13 -6.79
CA ASN A 571 2.81 30.54 -7.40
C ASN A 571 2.50 29.24 -8.16
N ILE A 572 1.57 28.39 -7.67
CA ILE A 572 1.09 27.20 -8.39
C ILE A 572 0.64 27.58 -9.82
N TRP A 573 -0.09 28.69 -9.97
CA TRP A 573 -0.62 29.11 -11.27
C TRP A 573 0.43 29.66 -12.23
N ARG A 574 1.65 29.96 -11.75
CA ARG A 574 2.74 30.54 -12.54
C ARG A 574 3.68 29.50 -13.16
N TYR A 575 3.58 28.23 -12.81
CA TYR A 575 4.36 27.19 -13.48
C TYR A 575 3.94 27.04 -14.95
N PRO A 576 4.89 27.01 -15.89
CA PRO A 576 4.58 26.92 -17.31
C PRO A 576 4.27 25.49 -17.76
N ASN A 577 4.62 24.46 -16.98
CA ASN A 577 4.46 23.07 -17.38
C ASN A 577 4.32 22.09 -16.20
N ILE A 578 3.90 20.87 -16.51
CA ILE A 578 3.62 19.81 -15.55
C ILE A 578 4.89 19.39 -14.80
N ASN A 579 6.01 19.20 -15.50
CA ASN A 579 7.28 18.80 -14.88
C ASN A 579 7.71 19.75 -13.76
N THR A 580 7.70 21.06 -14.02
CA THR A 580 8.12 22.07 -13.03
C THR A 580 7.10 22.24 -11.91
N LEU A 581 5.80 22.12 -12.20
CA LEU A 581 4.75 22.13 -11.17
C LEU A 581 4.87 20.90 -10.25
N ALA A 582 4.96 19.69 -10.82
CA ALA A 582 5.08 18.44 -10.08
C ALA A 582 6.34 18.46 -9.20
N ALA A 583 7.49 18.87 -9.75
CA ALA A 583 8.73 19.00 -8.99
C ALA A 583 8.62 19.99 -7.82
N ALA A 584 7.85 21.07 -7.97
CA ALA A 584 7.64 22.07 -6.92
C ALA A 584 6.65 21.60 -5.84
N MET A 585 5.65 20.80 -6.23
CA MET A 585 4.70 20.20 -5.30
C MET A 585 5.29 18.98 -4.58
N SER A 586 6.32 18.33 -5.11
CA SER A 586 6.97 17.20 -4.43
C SER A 586 7.70 17.61 -3.14
N PRO A 587 7.90 16.66 -2.21
CA PRO A 587 8.72 16.87 -1.02
C PRO A 587 10.21 17.04 -1.39
N TRP A 588 11.01 17.51 -0.43
CA TRP A 588 12.44 17.70 -0.64
C TRP A 588 13.22 16.38 -0.69
N SER A 589 13.03 15.53 0.32
CA SER A 589 13.86 14.35 0.56
C SER A 589 13.21 13.11 -0.04
N PHE A 590 14.01 12.18 -0.55
CA PHE A 590 13.56 10.82 -0.87
C PHE A 590 13.07 10.05 0.37
N THR A 591 13.39 10.53 1.58
CA THR A 591 12.94 9.93 2.84
C THR A 591 11.58 10.44 3.32
N ASP A 592 11.11 11.56 2.75
CA ASP A 592 9.85 12.20 3.10
C ASP A 592 8.91 12.07 1.91
N GLU A 593 7.73 11.49 2.14
CA GLU A 593 6.68 11.42 1.13
C GLU A 593 5.57 12.40 1.46
N ALA A 594 5.00 12.98 0.42
CA ALA A 594 3.87 13.89 0.55
C ALA A 594 2.55 13.12 0.74
N ALA A 595 1.57 13.81 1.32
CA ALA A 595 0.20 13.32 1.45
C ALA A 595 -0.43 12.96 0.10
N VAL A 596 -0.01 13.64 -0.96
CA VAL A 596 -0.22 13.22 -2.35
C VAL A 596 1.11 13.23 -3.10
N ARG A 597 1.49 12.09 -3.66
CA ARG A 597 2.63 11.98 -4.57
C ARG A 597 2.20 12.22 -6.01
N TRP A 598 2.98 13.04 -6.70
CA TRP A 598 2.76 13.43 -8.09
C TRP A 598 3.59 12.55 -9.02
N ASN A 599 3.06 11.40 -9.39
CA ASN A 599 3.69 10.51 -10.37
C ASN A 599 3.34 10.95 -11.79
N VAL A 600 3.44 12.25 -12.09
CA VAL A 600 3.03 12.83 -13.38
C VAL A 600 4.16 13.65 -13.97
N THR A 601 4.46 13.42 -15.24
CA THR A 601 5.44 14.17 -16.03
C THR A 601 4.80 14.67 -17.31
N GLY A 602 5.34 15.73 -17.89
CA GLY A 602 4.92 16.27 -19.17
C GLY A 602 5.09 17.78 -19.28
N ASP A 603 4.61 18.34 -20.39
CA ASP A 603 4.64 19.78 -20.64
C ASP A 603 3.27 20.42 -20.34
N SER A 604 2.44 20.69 -21.35
CA SER A 604 1.05 21.13 -21.18
C SER A 604 0.08 19.97 -20.88
N ARG A 605 0.45 18.75 -21.29
CA ARG A 605 -0.25 17.49 -21.03
C ARG A 605 0.75 16.47 -20.52
N SER A 606 0.27 15.52 -19.73
CA SER A 606 1.11 14.46 -19.22
C SER A 606 1.60 13.56 -20.34
N ASP A 607 2.79 13.00 -20.18
CA ASP A 607 3.29 11.96 -21.06
C ASP A 607 2.43 10.69 -20.92
N ASP A 608 2.62 9.72 -21.83
CA ASP A 608 2.05 8.40 -21.64
C ASP A 608 2.71 7.71 -20.42
N PRO A 609 1.99 6.84 -19.69
CA PRO A 609 2.60 5.99 -18.70
C PRO A 609 3.79 5.20 -19.23
N SER A 610 4.71 4.87 -18.34
CA SER A 610 5.90 4.08 -18.62
C SER A 610 6.30 3.26 -17.40
N MET A 611 7.36 2.45 -17.52
CA MET A 611 7.90 1.70 -16.37
C MET A 611 8.31 2.60 -15.20
N VAL A 612 8.67 3.86 -15.47
CA VAL A 612 9.16 4.81 -14.44
C VAL A 612 8.10 5.80 -13.96
N SER A 613 7.00 5.98 -14.71
CA SER A 613 5.96 6.96 -14.40
C SER A 613 4.58 6.38 -14.65
N LYS A 614 3.78 6.28 -13.59
CA LYS A 614 2.39 5.79 -13.66
C LYS A 614 1.43 6.83 -14.28
N GLN A 615 1.81 8.11 -14.31
CA GLN A 615 0.95 9.26 -14.69
C GLN A 615 -0.30 9.39 -13.79
N THR A 616 -0.10 9.17 -12.49
CA THR A 616 -1.17 9.19 -11.47
C THR A 616 -0.90 10.20 -10.36
N LEU A 617 -1.97 10.69 -9.73
CA LEU A 617 -1.91 11.30 -8.40
C LEU A 617 -2.14 10.20 -7.36
N GLU A 618 -1.19 10.02 -6.45
CA GLU A 618 -1.18 8.95 -5.44
C GLU A 618 -1.48 9.53 -4.06
N PHE A 619 -2.63 9.21 -3.49
CA PHE A 619 -3.10 9.72 -2.20
C PHE A 619 -2.65 8.78 -1.09
N ARG A 620 -1.85 9.29 -0.15
CA ARG A 620 -1.13 8.50 0.87
C ARG A 620 -1.59 8.80 2.30
N MET A 621 -2.66 9.59 2.50
CA MET A 621 -3.07 10.03 3.84
C MET A 621 -3.65 8.92 4.72
N MET A 622 -4.33 7.94 4.12
CA MET A 622 -5.06 6.90 4.85
C MET A 622 -4.11 5.93 5.56
N GLN A 623 -4.38 5.64 6.83
CA GLN A 623 -3.68 4.58 7.57
C GLN A 623 -3.85 3.21 6.89
N GLY A 624 -2.87 2.32 7.08
CA GLY A 624 -3.01 0.92 6.65
C GLY A 624 -4.29 0.31 7.22
N THR A 625 -5.08 -0.34 6.38
CA THR A 625 -6.29 -1.05 6.80
C THR A 625 -6.73 -2.03 5.72
N LEU A 626 -7.51 -3.02 6.14
CA LEU A 626 -8.23 -3.95 5.28
C LEU A 626 -9.74 -3.89 5.59
N ASP A 627 -10.19 -2.73 6.06
CA ASP A 627 -11.61 -2.36 6.18
C ASP A 627 -12.09 -1.81 4.84
N PHE A 628 -12.86 -2.65 4.13
CA PHE A 628 -13.41 -2.31 2.83
C PHE A 628 -14.30 -1.06 2.88
N GLU A 629 -15.11 -0.88 3.91
CA GLU A 629 -16.03 0.27 3.98
C GLU A 629 -15.23 1.57 4.13
N HIS A 630 -14.23 1.57 5.00
CA HIS A 630 -13.33 2.71 5.16
C HIS A 630 -12.61 3.05 3.85
N ILE A 631 -12.04 2.05 3.17
CA ILE A 631 -11.34 2.22 1.89
C ILE A 631 -12.31 2.85 0.88
N MET A 632 -13.53 2.34 0.76
CA MET A 632 -14.49 2.85 -0.22
C MET A 632 -14.96 4.27 0.08
N HIS A 633 -15.19 4.61 1.35
CA HIS A 633 -15.55 5.97 1.76
C HIS A 633 -14.42 6.97 1.46
N TRP A 634 -13.16 6.58 1.73
CA TRP A 634 -12.01 7.41 1.37
C TRP A 634 -11.88 7.58 -0.16
N MET A 635 -12.03 6.50 -0.92
CA MET A 635 -12.00 6.56 -2.38
C MET A 635 -13.06 7.50 -2.94
N GLN A 636 -14.27 7.56 -2.36
CA GLN A 636 -15.30 8.50 -2.77
C GLN A 636 -14.88 9.95 -2.55
N VAL A 637 -14.21 10.27 -1.45
CA VAL A 637 -13.67 11.62 -1.20
C VAL A 637 -12.62 11.97 -2.26
N CYS A 638 -11.63 11.10 -2.47
CA CYS A 638 -10.61 11.29 -3.51
C CYS A 638 -11.23 11.47 -4.90
N HIS A 639 -12.21 10.64 -5.24
CA HIS A 639 -12.93 10.71 -6.51
C HIS A 639 -13.56 12.09 -6.72
N ARG A 640 -14.25 12.64 -5.71
CA ARG A 640 -14.87 13.97 -5.79
C ARG A 640 -13.83 15.07 -5.95
N VAL A 641 -12.70 15.00 -5.26
CA VAL A 641 -11.58 15.93 -5.46
C VAL A 641 -11.11 15.91 -6.92
N ILE A 642 -10.92 14.72 -7.49
CA ILE A 642 -10.48 14.55 -8.88
C ILE A 642 -11.53 15.08 -9.88
N LEU A 643 -12.81 14.74 -9.72
CA LEU A 643 -13.89 15.21 -10.59
C LEU A 643 -14.00 16.74 -10.60
N VAL A 644 -13.94 17.37 -9.42
CA VAL A 644 -13.97 18.83 -9.30
C VAL A 644 -12.80 19.47 -10.06
N CYS A 645 -11.61 18.89 -10.01
CA CYS A 645 -10.47 19.48 -10.70
C CYS A 645 -10.50 19.25 -12.21
N ARG A 646 -11.02 18.11 -12.65
CA ARG A 646 -10.96 17.67 -14.05
C ARG A 646 -12.13 18.15 -14.91
N ILE A 647 -13.36 18.07 -14.40
CA ILE A 647 -14.56 18.09 -15.24
C ILE A 647 -15.37 19.37 -15.05
N VAL A 648 -15.39 19.95 -13.85
CA VAL A 648 -16.29 21.08 -13.60
C VAL A 648 -15.87 22.35 -14.35
N PRO A 649 -16.83 23.17 -14.81
CA PRO A 649 -16.56 24.49 -15.39
C PRO A 649 -15.81 25.43 -14.42
N ASP A 650 -15.17 26.47 -14.97
CA ASP A 650 -14.39 27.43 -14.19
C ASP A 650 -15.23 28.13 -13.11
N GLU A 651 -16.46 28.52 -13.46
CA GLU A 651 -17.39 29.21 -12.56
C GLU A 651 -17.81 28.30 -11.39
N THR A 652 -18.02 27.02 -11.66
CA THR A 652 -18.35 26.03 -10.64
C THR A 652 -17.14 25.76 -9.75
N PHE A 653 -15.94 25.62 -10.32
CA PHE A 653 -14.71 25.45 -9.56
C PHE A 653 -14.46 26.65 -8.64
N TYR A 654 -14.63 27.87 -9.15
CA TYR A 654 -14.54 29.12 -8.37
C TYR A 654 -15.52 29.11 -7.20
N ALA A 655 -16.79 28.80 -7.44
CA ALA A 655 -17.82 28.76 -6.39
C ALA A 655 -17.53 27.72 -5.30
N ILE A 656 -16.98 26.55 -5.66
CA ILE A 656 -16.55 25.53 -4.71
C ILE A 656 -15.40 26.07 -3.84
N MET A 657 -14.36 26.63 -4.47
CA MET A 657 -13.23 27.24 -3.77
C MET A 657 -13.69 28.37 -2.83
N GLU A 658 -14.66 29.18 -3.25
CA GLU A 658 -15.20 30.29 -2.47
C GLU A 658 -15.93 29.80 -1.22
N ARG A 659 -16.75 28.76 -1.36
CA ARG A 659 -17.41 28.10 -0.23
C ARG A 659 -16.41 27.52 0.76
N LEU A 660 -15.35 26.86 0.27
CA LEU A 660 -14.28 26.31 1.11
C LEU A 660 -13.51 27.42 1.85
N CYS A 661 -13.17 28.53 1.18
CA CYS A 661 -12.54 29.68 1.83
C CYS A 661 -13.44 30.31 2.92
N LYS A 662 -14.76 30.18 2.77
CA LYS A 662 -15.78 30.57 3.76
C LYS A 662 -16.07 29.46 4.79
N LYS A 663 -15.18 28.46 4.92
CA LYS A 663 -15.24 27.35 5.89
C LYS A 663 -16.46 26.45 5.73
N ALA A 664 -17.01 26.31 4.52
CA ALA A 664 -17.98 25.26 4.27
C ALA A 664 -17.36 23.87 4.51
N SER A 665 -18.16 22.91 4.95
CA SER A 665 -17.74 21.50 5.04
C SER A 665 -17.20 21.02 3.70
N ILE A 666 -16.08 20.29 3.73
CA ILE A 666 -15.51 19.69 2.52
C ILE A 666 -16.49 18.73 1.84
N PHE A 667 -17.34 18.05 2.63
CA PHE A 667 -18.35 17.14 2.10
C PHE A 667 -19.41 17.90 1.29
N ASP A 668 -19.92 19.01 1.83
CA ASP A 668 -20.94 19.82 1.17
C ASP A 668 -20.38 20.61 -0.03
N ALA A 669 -19.12 21.04 0.05
CA ALA A 669 -18.47 21.81 -1.00
C ALA A 669 -18.13 20.92 -2.21
N LEU A 670 -17.59 19.73 -1.98
CA LEU A 670 -17.23 18.78 -3.02
C LEU A 670 -18.41 17.94 -3.52
N GLY A 671 -19.54 17.97 -2.80
CA GLY A 671 -20.69 17.13 -3.08
C GLY A 671 -20.37 15.65 -2.83
N VAL A 672 -19.75 15.34 -1.70
CA VAL A 672 -19.60 13.96 -1.23
C VAL A 672 -20.94 13.45 -0.72
N SER A 673 -21.22 12.16 -0.92
CA SER A 673 -22.49 11.56 -0.51
C SER A 673 -22.73 11.69 1.00
N ARG A 674 -24.01 11.80 1.39
CA ARG A 674 -24.38 11.89 2.81
C ARG A 674 -23.93 10.66 3.61
N ALA A 675 -24.01 9.48 3.02
CA ALA A 675 -23.54 8.24 3.65
C ALA A 675 -22.05 8.29 3.99
N THR A 676 -21.20 8.82 3.10
CA THR A 676 -19.76 8.98 3.36
C THR A 676 -19.49 10.05 4.41
N HIS A 677 -20.23 11.17 4.38
CA HIS A 677 -20.14 12.18 5.42
C HIS A 677 -20.49 11.60 6.79
N ASP A 678 -21.63 10.91 6.91
CA ASP A 678 -22.09 10.30 8.16
C ASP A 678 -21.12 9.20 8.64
N TYR A 679 -20.52 8.42 7.74
CA TYR A 679 -19.48 7.44 8.07
C TYR A 679 -18.30 8.10 8.81
N PHE A 680 -17.71 9.15 8.24
CA PHE A 680 -16.57 9.82 8.89
C PHE A 680 -16.97 10.49 10.21
N LEU A 681 -18.14 11.15 10.27
CA LEU A 681 -18.64 11.77 11.50
C LEU A 681 -18.81 10.78 12.65
N GLN A 682 -19.27 9.55 12.36
CA GLN A 682 -19.45 8.51 13.38
C GLN A 682 -18.15 8.01 13.99
N HIS A 683 -17.02 8.25 13.33
CA HIS A 683 -15.70 7.78 13.74
C HIS A 683 -14.76 8.90 14.19
N LEU A 684 -15.26 10.13 14.36
CA LEU A 684 -14.47 11.22 14.92
C LEU A 684 -14.27 11.01 16.43
N ASP A 685 -13.04 11.19 16.89
CA ASP A 685 -12.67 11.00 18.29
C ASP A 685 -13.05 12.21 19.15
N TYR A 686 -14.32 12.32 19.54
CA TYR A 686 -14.77 13.38 20.47
C TYR A 686 -14.35 13.14 21.92
N GLU A 687 -13.80 11.97 22.25
CA GLU A 687 -13.49 11.60 23.63
C GLU A 687 -12.07 11.95 24.04
N THR A 688 -11.09 11.68 23.18
CA THR A 688 -9.68 12.01 23.46
C THR A 688 -9.23 13.29 22.79
N ASP A 689 -9.90 13.69 21.70
CA ASP A 689 -9.77 15.02 21.12
C ASP A 689 -11.09 15.78 21.30
N PRO A 690 -11.17 16.77 22.21
CA PRO A 690 -12.39 17.55 22.43
C PRO A 690 -12.92 18.23 21.17
N ASN A 691 -12.07 18.42 20.14
CA ASN A 691 -12.47 19.00 18.86
C ASN A 691 -12.98 17.96 17.85
N GLY A 692 -12.91 16.66 18.18
CA GLY A 692 -13.26 15.57 17.27
C GLY A 692 -12.50 15.66 15.96
N ARG A 693 -11.22 16.05 16.00
CA ARG A 693 -10.50 16.45 14.79
C ARG A 693 -10.12 15.27 13.92
N TYR A 694 -9.89 14.10 14.51
CA TYR A 694 -9.32 12.94 13.84
C TYR A 694 -10.22 11.73 13.91
N TRP A 695 -10.08 10.87 12.90
CA TRP A 695 -10.75 9.59 12.83
C TRP A 695 -10.08 8.57 13.78
N VAL A 696 -10.87 7.70 14.40
CA VAL A 696 -10.36 6.66 15.31
C VAL A 696 -11.12 5.34 15.17
N TYR A 697 -10.44 4.20 15.37
CA TYR A 697 -11.11 2.90 15.48
C TYR A 697 -11.97 2.82 16.76
N PRO A 698 -12.98 1.93 16.82
CA PRO A 698 -13.82 1.77 18.01
C PRO A 698 -13.06 1.44 19.31
N ASP A 699 -11.92 0.74 19.22
CA ASP A 699 -11.03 0.46 20.35
C ASP A 699 -9.99 1.58 20.60
N ARG A 700 -10.17 2.74 19.97
CA ARG A 700 -9.33 3.95 20.07
C ARG A 700 -7.87 3.73 19.70
N ASP A 701 -7.66 2.93 18.65
CA ASP A 701 -6.35 2.52 18.18
C ASP A 701 -5.51 1.77 19.24
N ARG A 702 -6.16 1.29 20.31
CA ARG A 702 -5.49 0.55 21.38
C ARG A 702 -5.43 -0.92 21.00
N VAL A 703 -4.25 -1.36 20.62
CA VAL A 703 -4.03 -2.76 20.22
C VAL A 703 -3.79 -3.59 21.47
N ALA A 704 -4.80 -4.34 21.91
CA ALA A 704 -4.64 -5.32 22.97
C ALA A 704 -3.71 -6.46 22.51
N TRP A 705 -2.67 -6.77 23.29
CA TRP A 705 -1.78 -7.87 22.93
C TRP A 705 -2.49 -9.22 22.93
N ALA A 706 -3.58 -9.40 23.68
CA ALA A 706 -4.39 -10.61 23.61
C ALA A 706 -5.10 -10.82 22.26
N GLN A 707 -5.23 -9.75 21.45
CA GLN A 707 -5.89 -9.77 20.14
C GLN A 707 -5.23 -8.75 19.19
N PRO A 708 -3.96 -8.95 18.81
CA PRO A 708 -3.20 -7.94 18.06
C PRO A 708 -3.48 -7.98 16.56
N PHE A 709 -4.22 -9.00 16.09
CA PHE A 709 -4.52 -9.20 14.68
C PHE A 709 -5.91 -8.66 14.32
N MET A 710 -6.03 -8.22 13.07
CA MET A 710 -7.29 -7.81 12.49
C MET A 710 -8.32 -8.94 12.62
N THR A 711 -9.57 -8.58 12.91
CA THR A 711 -10.68 -9.55 12.97
C THR A 711 -10.94 -10.15 11.59
N LYS A 712 -11.60 -11.31 11.51
CA LYS A 712 -11.92 -11.92 10.21
C LYS A 712 -13.05 -11.15 9.50
N GLY A 713 -13.09 -11.20 8.18
CA GLY A 713 -14.11 -10.53 7.36
C GLY A 713 -13.57 -9.32 6.61
N TRP A 714 -14.46 -8.42 6.17
CA TRP A 714 -14.12 -7.26 5.32
C TRP A 714 -14.50 -5.90 5.93
N ARG A 715 -15.17 -5.87 7.08
CA ARG A 715 -15.64 -4.64 7.73
C ARG A 715 -14.57 -4.03 8.64
N SER A 716 -14.94 -3.35 9.72
CA SER A 716 -14.01 -2.89 10.77
C SER A 716 -12.93 -3.94 11.04
N THR A 717 -11.68 -3.50 11.00
CA THR A 717 -10.51 -4.35 11.27
C THR A 717 -10.32 -4.62 12.77
N HIS A 718 -11.01 -3.85 13.62
CA HIS A 718 -10.86 -3.92 15.07
C HIS A 718 -11.99 -4.67 15.78
N GLU A 719 -13.14 -4.87 15.12
CA GLU A 719 -14.37 -5.48 15.67
C GLU A 719 -14.72 -6.86 15.09
#